data_AF-A0A6I8UGM1-F1
#
_entry.id   AF-A0A6I8UGM1-F1
#
_cell.length_a   1.000
_cell.length_b   1.000
_cell.length_c   1.000
_cell.angle_alpha   90.00
_cell.angle_beta   90.00
_cell.angle_gamma   90.00
#
_symmetry.space_group_name_H-M   'P 1'
#
loop_
_entity.id
_entity.type
_entity.pdbx_description
1 polymer ?
#
loop_
_entity_poly.entity_id
_entity_poly.type
_entity_poly.pdbx_seq_one_letter_code
_entity_poly.pdbx_strand_id
1 'polypeptide(L)'
;MSANGDSAPTTVPGATKPIDIQVWVPTHERLMSIDKGMAPSSPTLPSPTIRRNKSDGKLMAQDIKEARVRVIYTGGTIGMMRNERNVLAPIPNALVRSIRKYPNIHDEEYALRRFGASASMAPLVLPFVQGMDRRVLYQVTEYTPLLDSSNMTMHDWARIANDIQQSYEFFDGFVVLHGTDTLSYTASALSFMLENLGKTVIITGSQIPIFETRTDGKDNFTSALIIAGNYVIPEVCIFFGHKLMRGNRTVKVSSNSLDAFDSPNVPPLARIGIDVNVDYRLIFRPCSIERFCVHLNLDENVGLLRIFPSISLSTFRAFLAPPIRGVVLQSFGSGNIPSNRRDLIEELQAAADRGVIIINCTQCPNGSVAEIYDTGKVLCDLGVIPGYDMTPEAALSKLAYVIGKEDWSLDVKKQMMQSNLRGELTSVTAPKMEDYDLVDAVARSLHLSSPQELDQLGATLFPAMINGAVAEGDLKKINNLKAYGADLSGTNHDQRTALHLACQLGDVEIVKYLLHNGVSVHVRDRYDRTPLLEAVSTDSHEIIQLLINCGAHLTGSSRAVGEQLCAAAARGSLTRLKSYQYAGADLSQPDPSGRTVLHVAALHGFPEVVEYVLPYFESASEKDLLGLSALNYAERGGHAALVDLLKAAGCEA
;
A
#
# COMPACT_ATOMS: atom_id res chain seq x y z
N MET A 1 70.05 31.85 4.41
CA MET A 1 70.32 32.71 3.24
C MET A 1 68.98 33.08 2.64
N SER A 2 68.54 34.29 2.96
CA SER A 2 67.31 34.92 2.51
C SER A 2 67.67 36.05 1.56
N ALA A 3 67.00 36.09 0.41
CA ALA A 3 66.98 37.16 -0.59
C ALA A 3 66.04 36.66 -1.68
N ASN A 4 65.14 37.38 -2.33
CA ASN A 4 64.65 38.75 -2.41
C ASN A 4 63.27 38.58 -3.12
N GLY A 5 62.31 39.48 -3.18
CA GLY A 5 62.22 40.89 -2.88
C GLY A 5 60.90 41.40 -3.49
N ASP A 6 60.30 42.35 -2.79
CA ASP A 6 59.56 43.52 -3.26
C ASP A 6 58.29 43.43 -4.15
N SER A 7 57.20 43.81 -3.47
CA SER A 7 56.33 44.97 -3.79
C SER A 7 55.12 44.81 -4.73
N ALA A 8 53.95 44.73 -4.08
CA ALA A 8 52.79 45.63 -4.19
C ALA A 8 51.97 45.66 -5.52
N PRO A 9 50.72 46.18 -5.51
CA PRO A 9 49.53 45.36 -5.73
C PRO A 9 48.71 45.76 -6.97
N THR A 10 48.11 44.79 -7.64
CA THR A 10 47.12 45.02 -8.72
C THR A 10 45.77 44.48 -8.32
N THR A 11 44.81 45.40 -8.16
CA THR A 11 43.38 45.16 -8.08
C THR A 11 42.84 44.61 -9.42
N VAL A 12 42.07 43.51 -9.36
CA VAL A 12 41.21 43.07 -10.47
C VAL A 12 39.76 43.04 -9.96
N PRO A 13 38.81 43.69 -10.65
CA PRO A 13 37.39 43.69 -10.32
C PRO A 13 36.64 42.54 -11.01
N GLY A 14 35.58 42.03 -10.39
CA GLY A 14 34.60 41.17 -11.06
C GLY A 14 34.12 39.95 -10.26
N ALA A 15 33.53 40.17 -9.08
CA ALA A 15 32.73 39.13 -8.42
C ALA A 15 31.38 39.01 -9.14
N THR A 16 31.22 37.98 -9.97
CA THR A 16 29.91 37.55 -10.46
C THR A 16 29.08 37.03 -9.29
N LYS A 17 27.89 37.61 -9.13
CA LYS A 17 26.92 37.31 -8.07
C LYS A 17 26.57 35.82 -8.02
N PRO A 18 26.36 35.24 -6.82
CA PRO A 18 25.85 33.89 -6.69
C PRO A 18 24.42 33.83 -7.26
N ILE A 19 24.15 32.80 -8.05
CA ILE A 19 22.82 32.48 -8.57
C ILE A 19 22.06 31.82 -7.40
N ASP A 20 21.05 32.52 -6.89
CA ASP A 20 20.07 31.97 -5.94
C ASP A 20 19.28 30.86 -6.64
N ILE A 21 19.58 29.61 -6.30
CA ILE A 21 18.71 28.48 -6.62
C ILE A 21 17.60 28.48 -5.55
N GLN A 22 16.47 29.10 -5.88
CA GLN A 22 15.25 28.97 -5.09
C GLN A 22 14.79 27.51 -5.12
N VAL A 23 15.01 26.81 -4.01
CA VAL A 23 14.29 25.58 -3.67
C VAL A 23 12.80 25.94 -3.61
N TRP A 24 12.00 25.36 -4.50
CA TRP A 24 10.56 25.52 -4.48
C TRP A 24 9.99 24.71 -3.31
N VAL A 25 9.79 25.39 -2.18
CA VAL A 25 8.88 24.97 -1.11
C VAL A 25 7.52 25.59 -1.48
N PRO A 26 6.43 24.82 -1.60
CA PRO A 26 5.13 25.42 -1.89
C PRO A 26 4.73 26.30 -0.70
N THR A 27 4.83 27.61 -0.86
CA THR A 27 4.32 28.57 0.11
C THR A 27 2.80 28.65 -0.04
N HIS A 28 2.11 28.32 1.05
CA HIS A 28 0.71 28.65 1.32
C HIS A 28 0.52 30.17 1.14
N GLU A 29 0.13 30.64 -0.04
CA GLU A 29 -0.57 31.93 -0.29
C GLU A 29 -0.55 32.26 -1.78
N ARG A 30 -1.43 31.62 -2.58
CA ARG A 30 -2.03 32.20 -3.81
C ARG A 30 -3.03 31.23 -4.41
N LEU A 31 -4.17 31.11 -3.75
CA LEU A 31 -5.43 30.60 -4.32
C LEU A 31 -6.59 31.18 -3.49
N MET A 32 -6.63 32.51 -3.34
CA MET A 32 -7.76 33.23 -2.76
C MET A 32 -8.12 34.41 -3.67
N SER A 33 -8.76 34.10 -4.79
CA SER A 33 -9.71 35.01 -5.45
C SER A 33 -10.55 34.19 -6.44
N ILE A 34 -11.62 33.57 -5.95
CA ILE A 34 -12.73 33.10 -6.78
C ILE A 34 -14.00 33.76 -6.24
N ASP A 35 -14.74 34.33 -7.17
CA ASP A 35 -15.92 35.17 -7.01
C ASP A 35 -16.96 34.64 -6.02
N LYS A 36 -17.49 35.58 -5.21
CA LYS A 36 -18.73 35.39 -4.46
C LYS A 36 -19.90 35.41 -5.44
N GLY A 37 -20.36 34.24 -5.87
CA GLY A 37 -21.60 34.11 -6.62
C GLY A 37 -21.97 32.66 -6.87
N MET A 38 -23.10 32.24 -6.28
CA MET A 38 -23.78 30.93 -6.40
C MET A 38 -23.20 29.80 -5.52
N ALA A 39 -23.92 29.52 -4.43
CA ALA A 39 -23.71 28.34 -3.59
C ALA A 39 -23.98 27.05 -4.39
N PRO A 40 -23.03 26.10 -4.47
CA PRO A 40 -23.31 24.81 -5.07
C PRO A 40 -24.10 23.96 -4.07
N SER A 41 -25.25 23.46 -4.52
CA SER A 41 -26.06 22.45 -3.85
C SER A 41 -25.21 21.24 -3.45
N SER A 42 -25.44 20.76 -2.23
CA SER A 42 -24.88 19.53 -1.64
C SER A 42 -24.80 18.38 -2.66
N PRO A 43 -23.62 17.76 -2.87
CA PRO A 43 -23.51 16.61 -3.76
C PRO A 43 -24.19 15.41 -3.11
N THR A 44 -25.34 15.01 -3.65
CA THR A 44 -25.93 13.70 -3.42
C THR A 44 -24.97 12.65 -3.98
N LEU A 45 -24.29 11.92 -3.09
CA LEU A 45 -23.50 10.75 -3.44
C LEU A 45 -24.42 9.73 -4.15
N PRO A 46 -24.11 9.29 -5.37
CA PRO A 46 -24.83 8.19 -5.99
C PRO A 46 -24.64 6.93 -5.16
N SER A 47 -25.73 6.18 -4.95
CA SER A 47 -25.71 4.90 -4.25
C SER A 47 -24.75 3.94 -4.96
N PRO A 48 -23.74 3.37 -4.26
CA PRO A 48 -22.87 2.38 -4.86
C PRO A 48 -23.70 1.13 -5.19
N THR A 49 -23.64 0.68 -6.45
CA THR A 49 -24.33 -0.51 -6.99
C THR A 49 -23.79 -1.84 -6.43
N ILE A 50 -22.88 -1.81 -5.46
CA ILE A 50 -22.41 -2.97 -4.70
C ILE A 50 -22.61 -2.66 -3.21
N ARG A 51 -23.56 -3.37 -2.57
CA ARG A 51 -23.84 -3.21 -1.14
C ARG A 51 -22.61 -3.62 -0.33
N ARG A 52 -22.03 -2.67 0.39
CA ARG A 52 -20.80 -2.83 1.17
C ARG A 52 -21.06 -3.70 2.40
N ASN A 53 -20.12 -4.59 2.73
CA ASN A 53 -20.15 -5.49 3.89
C ASN A 53 -21.30 -6.53 3.92
N LYS A 54 -21.25 -7.55 3.04
CA LYS A 54 -21.94 -8.84 3.29
C LYS A 54 -20.92 -9.87 3.77
N SER A 55 -21.20 -10.58 4.88
CA SER A 55 -20.32 -11.63 5.40
C SER A 55 -21.11 -12.88 5.77
N ASP A 56 -20.73 -14.03 5.21
CA ASP A 56 -21.30 -15.34 5.54
C ASP A 56 -20.52 -15.99 6.70
N GLY A 57 -21.05 -15.90 7.91
CA GLY A 57 -20.50 -16.61 9.06
C GLY A 57 -21.49 -16.66 10.21
N LYS A 58 -21.70 -17.85 10.81
CA LYS A 58 -22.57 -18.08 11.97
C LYS A 58 -21.72 -18.33 13.21
N LEU A 59 -21.32 -17.29 13.93
CA LEU A 59 -20.87 -17.40 15.33
C LEU A 59 -20.94 -16.05 16.04
N MET A 60 -21.17 -16.13 17.35
CA MET A 60 -21.22 -15.01 18.29
C MET A 60 -19.82 -14.48 18.59
N ALA A 61 -19.72 -13.16 18.77
CA ALA A 61 -18.50 -12.41 18.99
C ALA A 61 -17.85 -12.69 20.36
N GLN A 62 -17.01 -13.72 20.45
CA GLN A 62 -16.00 -13.81 21.51
C GLN A 62 -14.60 -13.84 20.90
N ASP A 63 -13.82 -12.80 21.22
CA ASP A 63 -12.34 -12.75 21.33
C ASP A 63 -11.49 -13.54 20.32
N ILE A 64 -11.80 -13.51 19.02
CA ILE A 64 -10.86 -14.03 18.02
C ILE A 64 -10.50 -12.94 17.02
N LYS A 65 -9.27 -12.45 17.12
CA LYS A 65 -8.69 -11.50 16.18
C LYS A 65 -8.30 -12.23 14.90
N GLU A 66 -8.97 -11.89 13.80
CA GLU A 66 -8.77 -12.49 12.49
C GLU A 66 -8.24 -11.43 11.51
N ALA A 67 -7.27 -11.82 10.69
CA ALA A 67 -6.82 -11.05 9.53
C ALA A 67 -7.21 -11.77 8.25
N ARG A 68 -7.68 -11.03 7.24
CA ARG A 68 -8.12 -11.60 5.96
C ARG A 68 -7.07 -11.32 4.89
N VAL A 69 -6.51 -12.36 4.30
CA VAL A 69 -5.52 -12.22 3.21
C VAL A 69 -6.07 -12.75 1.90
N ARG A 70 -5.98 -11.95 0.84
CA ARG A 70 -6.33 -12.39 -0.51
C ARG A 70 -5.11 -13.01 -1.17
N VAL A 71 -5.23 -14.25 -1.63
CA VAL A 71 -4.17 -14.91 -2.40
C VAL A 71 -4.57 -14.96 -3.86
N ILE A 72 -3.79 -14.35 -4.75
CA ILE A 72 -3.97 -14.42 -6.20
C ILE A 72 -2.94 -15.41 -6.73
N TYR A 73 -3.40 -16.53 -7.29
CA TYR A 73 -2.54 -17.56 -7.85
C TYR A 73 -2.51 -17.44 -9.37
N THR A 74 -1.44 -16.84 -9.89
CA THR A 74 -1.26 -16.60 -11.33
C THR A 74 -0.57 -17.78 -12.03
N GLY A 75 0.23 -18.54 -11.29
CA GLY A 75 0.95 -19.72 -11.78
C GLY A 75 2.34 -19.84 -11.19
N GLY A 76 3.29 -20.30 -12.00
CA GLY A 76 4.67 -20.56 -11.57
C GLY A 76 4.89 -21.90 -10.86
N THR A 77 6.17 -22.19 -10.61
CA THR A 77 6.65 -23.46 -10.05
C THR A 77 6.00 -23.83 -8.72
N ILE A 78 5.66 -22.83 -7.89
CA ILE A 78 5.11 -23.03 -6.55
C ILE A 78 3.86 -23.91 -6.50
N GLY A 79 2.99 -23.78 -7.50
CA GLY A 79 1.76 -24.59 -7.60
C GLY A 79 1.80 -25.65 -8.70
N MET A 80 2.96 -25.93 -9.30
CA MET A 80 3.10 -27.04 -10.24
C MET A 80 2.96 -28.38 -9.51
N MET A 81 2.38 -29.36 -10.17
CA MET A 81 2.19 -30.71 -9.65
C MET A 81 2.61 -31.75 -10.68
N ARG A 82 3.02 -32.92 -10.20
CA ARG A 82 3.37 -34.05 -11.07
C ARG A 82 2.08 -34.61 -11.69
N ASN A 83 2.02 -34.58 -13.02
CA ASN A 83 0.94 -35.20 -13.77
C ASN A 83 1.13 -36.73 -13.87
N GLU A 84 0.23 -37.41 -14.59
CA GLU A 84 0.27 -38.86 -14.82
C GLU A 84 1.58 -39.36 -15.48
N ARG A 85 2.31 -38.47 -16.17
CA ARG A 85 3.60 -38.76 -16.80
C ARG A 85 4.80 -38.41 -15.90
N ASN A 86 4.55 -38.08 -14.63
CA ASN A 86 5.55 -37.67 -13.64
C ASN A 86 6.33 -36.39 -13.99
N VAL A 87 5.73 -35.51 -14.80
CA VAL A 87 6.30 -34.20 -15.18
C VAL A 87 5.57 -33.09 -14.42
N LEU A 88 6.30 -32.06 -14.00
CA LEU A 88 5.72 -30.87 -13.36
C LEU A 88 4.89 -30.07 -14.37
N ALA A 89 3.62 -29.84 -14.04
CA ALA A 89 2.70 -29.05 -14.84
C ALA A 89 1.73 -28.27 -13.94
N PRO A 90 1.21 -27.12 -14.39
CA PRO A 90 0.10 -26.47 -13.71
C PRO A 90 -1.17 -27.32 -13.86
N ILE A 91 -1.74 -27.79 -12.75
CA ILE A 91 -2.99 -28.56 -12.73
C ILE A 91 -4.11 -27.67 -12.17
N PRO A 92 -5.14 -27.35 -12.97
CA PRO A 92 -6.23 -26.48 -12.53
C PRO A 92 -6.96 -27.01 -11.29
N ASN A 93 -7.32 -26.10 -10.39
CA ASN A 93 -8.04 -26.30 -9.13
C ASN A 93 -7.39 -27.31 -8.18
N ALA A 94 -6.13 -27.69 -8.39
CA ALA A 94 -5.46 -28.69 -7.56
C ALA A 94 -4.73 -28.08 -6.37
N LEU A 95 -4.29 -26.82 -6.44
CA LEU A 95 -3.58 -26.14 -5.34
C LEU A 95 -4.45 -26.11 -4.07
N VAL A 96 -5.65 -25.51 -4.13
CA VAL A 96 -6.54 -25.37 -2.97
C VAL A 96 -6.97 -26.72 -2.41
N ARG A 97 -7.25 -27.71 -3.27
CA ARG A 97 -7.60 -29.07 -2.84
C ARG A 97 -6.47 -29.74 -2.07
N SER A 98 -5.22 -29.51 -2.46
CA SER A 98 -4.04 -30.04 -1.78
C SER A 98 -3.76 -29.27 -0.49
N ILE A 99 -3.92 -27.94 -0.47
CA ILE A 99 -3.77 -27.11 0.73
C ILE A 99 -4.70 -27.58 1.85
N ARG A 100 -5.98 -27.86 1.54
CA ARG A 100 -6.97 -28.31 2.53
C ARG A 100 -6.57 -29.60 3.27
N LYS A 101 -5.71 -30.42 2.67
CA LYS A 101 -5.22 -31.68 3.25
C LYS A 101 -3.94 -31.50 4.06
N TYR A 102 -3.37 -30.29 4.12
CA TYR A 102 -2.04 -30.05 4.65
C TYR A 102 -2.10 -29.23 5.96
N PRO A 103 -1.94 -29.87 7.13
CA PRO A 103 -2.19 -29.23 8.43
C PRO A 103 -1.37 -27.97 8.70
N ASN A 104 -0.14 -27.90 8.18
CA ASN A 104 0.77 -26.77 8.43
C ASN A 104 0.33 -25.47 7.74
N ILE A 105 -0.57 -25.55 6.77
CA ILE A 105 -1.09 -24.39 6.03
C ILE A 105 -2.62 -24.32 6.04
N HIS A 106 -3.30 -25.33 6.59
CA HIS A 106 -4.74 -25.34 6.80
C HIS A 106 -5.12 -25.98 8.14
N ASP A 107 -5.67 -25.19 9.07
CA ASP A 107 -6.31 -25.69 10.29
C ASP A 107 -7.78 -26.02 10.03
N GLU A 108 -8.06 -27.31 9.80
CA GLU A 108 -9.41 -27.83 9.55
C GLU A 108 -10.30 -27.76 10.80
N GLU A 109 -9.76 -27.99 12.00
CA GLU A 109 -10.53 -27.97 13.25
C GLU A 109 -11.09 -26.57 13.51
N TYR A 110 -10.25 -25.55 13.37
CA TYR A 110 -10.71 -24.16 13.48
C TYR A 110 -11.73 -23.83 12.40
N ALA A 111 -11.50 -24.25 11.14
CA ALA A 111 -12.42 -23.99 10.05
C ALA A 111 -13.81 -24.62 10.30
N LEU A 112 -13.87 -25.87 10.76
CA LEU A 112 -15.11 -26.56 11.13
C LEU A 112 -15.83 -25.87 12.27
N ARG A 113 -15.09 -25.47 13.32
CA ARG A 113 -15.66 -24.72 14.45
C ARG A 113 -16.23 -23.37 14.00
N ARG A 114 -15.52 -22.66 13.14
CA ARG A 114 -15.83 -21.27 12.74
C ARG A 114 -16.91 -21.15 11.67
N PHE A 115 -16.97 -22.11 10.75
CA PHE A 115 -17.84 -22.06 9.56
C PHE A 115 -18.86 -23.22 9.51
N GLY A 116 -18.77 -24.19 10.41
CA GLY A 116 -19.69 -25.33 10.50
C GLY A 116 -19.70 -26.15 9.20
N ALA A 117 -20.89 -26.54 8.75
CA ALA A 117 -21.09 -27.33 7.54
C ALA A 117 -20.55 -26.65 6.25
N SER A 118 -20.31 -25.34 6.27
CA SER A 118 -19.77 -24.58 5.14
C SER A 118 -18.24 -24.53 5.09
N ALA A 119 -17.53 -25.21 6.00
CA ALA A 119 -16.06 -25.16 6.10
C ALA A 119 -15.32 -25.56 4.81
N SER A 120 -15.89 -26.48 4.02
CA SER A 120 -15.31 -26.93 2.74
C SER A 120 -15.30 -25.84 1.66
N MET A 121 -16.18 -24.84 1.77
CA MET A 121 -16.27 -23.67 0.88
C MET A 121 -15.76 -22.39 1.55
N ALA A 122 -15.47 -22.44 2.85
CA ALA A 122 -14.98 -21.30 3.61
C ALA A 122 -13.53 -20.93 3.24
N PRO A 123 -13.08 -19.71 3.64
CA PRO A 123 -11.68 -19.34 3.56
C PRO A 123 -10.77 -20.37 4.24
N LEU A 124 -9.56 -20.51 3.72
CA LEU A 124 -8.52 -21.34 4.31
C LEU A 124 -8.01 -20.66 5.59
N VAL A 125 -7.66 -21.46 6.60
CA VAL A 125 -7.23 -20.95 7.89
C VAL A 125 -5.77 -21.34 8.11
N LEU A 126 -4.88 -20.37 8.30
CA LEU A 126 -3.52 -20.67 8.71
C LEU A 126 -3.52 -21.13 10.20
N PRO A 127 -2.71 -22.15 10.56
CA PRO A 127 -2.45 -22.46 11.96
C PRO A 127 -2.04 -21.22 12.75
N PHE A 128 -2.44 -21.15 14.03
CA PHE A 128 -2.11 -20.01 14.88
C PHE A 128 -0.60 -19.94 15.09
N VAL A 129 -0.03 -18.75 14.85
CA VAL A 129 1.41 -18.51 15.00
C VAL A 129 1.63 -17.78 16.31
N GLN A 130 2.39 -18.40 17.22
CA GLN A 130 2.71 -17.80 18.51
C GLN A 130 3.46 -16.47 18.30
N GLY A 131 3.09 -15.45 19.07
CA GLY A 131 3.65 -14.11 18.95
C GLY A 131 2.98 -13.22 17.90
N MET A 132 2.06 -13.75 17.09
CA MET A 132 1.23 -12.96 16.19
C MET A 132 -0.10 -12.57 16.83
N ASP A 133 -0.55 -11.34 16.58
CA ASP A 133 -1.78 -10.80 17.14
C ASP A 133 -3.05 -11.39 16.53
N ARG A 134 -3.00 -11.76 15.24
CA ARG A 134 -4.17 -12.17 14.46
C ARG A 134 -3.97 -13.51 13.80
N ARG A 135 -5.03 -14.29 13.79
CA ARG A 135 -5.10 -15.51 12.99
C ARG A 135 -5.38 -15.18 11.54
N VAL A 136 -4.58 -15.72 10.62
CA VAL A 136 -4.72 -15.44 9.19
C VAL A 136 -5.73 -16.37 8.54
N LEU A 137 -6.83 -15.80 8.05
CA LEU A 137 -7.78 -16.44 7.15
C LEU A 137 -7.45 -15.97 5.74
N TYR A 138 -7.34 -16.87 4.78
CA TYR A 138 -6.96 -16.52 3.42
C TYR A 138 -7.83 -17.17 2.36
N GLN A 139 -8.07 -16.43 1.28
CA GLN A 139 -8.86 -16.91 0.15
C GLN A 139 -8.01 -16.90 -1.10
N VAL A 140 -7.85 -18.08 -1.71
CA VAL A 140 -7.12 -18.25 -2.96
C VAL A 140 -8.05 -18.05 -4.15
N THR A 141 -7.64 -17.23 -5.10
CA THR A 141 -8.25 -17.13 -6.43
C THR A 141 -7.24 -17.56 -7.46
N GLU A 142 -7.61 -18.60 -8.17
CA GLU A 142 -6.79 -19.24 -9.18
C GLU A 142 -7.12 -18.65 -10.55
N TYR A 143 -6.09 -18.22 -11.28
CA TYR A 143 -6.26 -17.72 -12.63
C TYR A 143 -6.46 -18.86 -13.62
N THR A 144 -7.17 -18.54 -14.70
CA THR A 144 -7.33 -19.42 -15.85
C THR A 144 -7.00 -18.61 -17.11
N PRO A 145 -6.05 -19.09 -17.95
CA PRO A 145 -5.10 -20.17 -17.66
C PRO A 145 -4.11 -19.78 -16.53
N LEU A 146 -3.50 -20.80 -15.91
CA LEU A 146 -2.29 -20.59 -15.10
C LEU A 146 -1.10 -20.34 -16.02
N LEU A 147 -0.28 -19.36 -15.67
CA LEU A 147 0.83 -18.92 -16.52
C LEU A 147 2.18 -19.35 -15.95
N ASP A 148 3.06 -19.75 -16.87
CA ASP A 148 4.50 -19.59 -16.65
C ASP A 148 4.79 -18.09 -16.69
N SER A 149 5.57 -17.59 -15.72
CA SER A 149 5.89 -16.17 -15.60
C SER A 149 6.58 -15.59 -16.84
N SER A 150 7.29 -16.42 -17.62
CA SER A 150 7.89 -16.02 -18.90
C SER A 150 6.88 -15.64 -19.98
N ASN A 151 5.62 -16.07 -19.85
CA ASN A 151 4.54 -15.75 -20.77
C ASN A 151 3.66 -14.58 -20.29
N MET A 152 3.99 -13.96 -19.16
CA MET A 152 3.20 -12.85 -18.62
C MET A 152 3.49 -11.55 -19.34
N THR A 153 2.44 -10.76 -19.49
CA THR A 153 2.43 -9.49 -20.21
C THR A 153 1.94 -8.35 -19.31
N MET A 154 2.00 -7.11 -19.81
CA MET A 154 1.44 -5.94 -19.12
C MET A 154 -0.07 -6.09 -18.86
N HIS A 155 -0.79 -6.82 -19.72
CA HIS A 155 -2.21 -7.10 -19.53
C HIS A 155 -2.46 -7.99 -18.30
N ASP A 156 -1.58 -8.96 -18.05
CA ASP A 156 -1.68 -9.83 -16.87
C ASP A 156 -1.38 -9.04 -15.58
N TRP A 157 -0.43 -8.09 -15.64
CA TRP A 157 -0.17 -7.17 -14.52
C TRP A 157 -1.39 -6.29 -14.23
N ALA A 158 -2.05 -5.76 -15.27
CA ALA A 158 -3.29 -4.99 -15.13
C ALA A 158 -4.42 -5.82 -14.52
N ARG A 159 -4.56 -7.09 -14.91
CA ARG A 159 -5.53 -8.01 -14.30
C ARG A 159 -5.29 -8.18 -12.80
N ILE A 160 -4.04 -8.41 -12.38
CA ILE A 160 -3.68 -8.55 -10.96
C ILE A 160 -4.00 -7.25 -10.20
N ALA A 161 -3.62 -6.10 -10.75
CA ALA A 161 -3.86 -4.81 -10.12
C ALA A 161 -5.37 -4.51 -9.96
N ASN A 162 -6.17 -4.81 -10.98
CA ASN A 162 -7.63 -4.68 -10.94
C ASN A 162 -8.27 -5.63 -9.91
N ASP A 163 -7.80 -6.88 -9.80
CA ASP A 163 -8.33 -7.82 -8.81
C ASP A 163 -8.02 -7.38 -7.38
N ILE A 164 -6.83 -6.80 -7.14
CA ILE A 164 -6.48 -6.15 -5.86
C ILE A 164 -7.43 -4.97 -5.62
N GLN A 165 -7.71 -4.14 -6.64
CA GLN A 165 -8.65 -3.03 -6.53
C GLN A 165 -10.05 -3.45 -6.08
N GLN A 166 -10.62 -4.45 -6.76
CA GLN A 166 -11.98 -4.92 -6.49
C GLN A 166 -12.12 -5.56 -5.11
N SER A 167 -11.03 -6.12 -4.59
CA SER A 167 -11.01 -6.79 -3.29
C SER A 167 -10.41 -5.94 -2.16
N TYR A 168 -10.00 -4.69 -2.44
CA TYR A 168 -9.19 -3.89 -1.52
C TYR A 168 -9.83 -3.67 -0.15
N GLU A 169 -11.13 -3.35 -0.10
CA GLU A 169 -11.86 -3.08 1.15
C GLU A 169 -12.13 -4.35 1.99
N PHE A 170 -12.07 -5.55 1.39
CA PHE A 170 -12.49 -6.79 2.06
C PHE A 170 -11.34 -7.57 2.72
N PHE A 171 -10.10 -7.24 2.39
CA PHE A 171 -8.90 -7.95 2.84
C PHE A 171 -7.88 -6.99 3.46
N ASP A 172 -7.14 -7.46 4.44
CA ASP A 172 -6.11 -6.71 5.18
C ASP A 172 -4.77 -6.68 4.45
N GLY A 173 -4.51 -7.69 3.63
CA GLY A 173 -3.32 -7.77 2.78
C GLY A 173 -3.48 -8.74 1.62
N PHE A 174 -2.49 -8.73 0.73
CA PHE A 174 -2.52 -9.46 -0.53
C PHE A 174 -1.24 -10.28 -0.68
N VAL A 175 -1.40 -11.51 -1.18
CA VAL A 175 -0.30 -12.37 -1.60
C VAL A 175 -0.52 -12.76 -3.06
N VAL A 176 0.47 -12.56 -3.91
CA VAL A 176 0.45 -12.98 -5.32
C VAL A 176 1.44 -14.13 -5.48
N LEU A 177 0.92 -15.32 -5.76
CA LEU A 177 1.73 -16.50 -6.09
C LEU A 177 2.08 -16.45 -7.57
N HIS A 178 3.38 -16.37 -7.84
CA HIS A 178 3.93 -16.04 -9.15
C HIS A 178 5.13 -16.92 -9.50
N GLY A 179 5.41 -17.10 -10.80
CA GLY A 179 6.64 -17.74 -11.27
C GLY A 179 7.87 -16.87 -11.04
N THR A 180 9.04 -17.48 -10.83
CA THR A 180 10.23 -16.73 -10.40
C THR A 180 10.93 -15.98 -11.54
N ASP A 181 10.67 -16.28 -12.81
CA ASP A 181 11.47 -15.73 -13.92
C ASP A 181 11.23 -14.24 -14.18
N THR A 182 9.98 -13.78 -14.07
CA THR A 182 9.62 -12.37 -14.28
C THR A 182 9.07 -11.70 -13.01
N LEU A 183 9.28 -12.32 -11.85
CA LEU A 183 8.72 -11.88 -10.57
C LEU A 183 9.08 -10.43 -10.24
N SER A 184 10.35 -10.02 -10.44
CA SER A 184 10.81 -8.64 -10.23
C SER A 184 10.18 -7.63 -11.19
N TYR A 185 9.85 -8.04 -12.44
CA TYR A 185 9.10 -7.19 -13.37
C TYR A 185 7.67 -6.97 -12.89
N THR A 186 6.96 -8.06 -12.52
CA THR A 186 5.59 -7.95 -11.98
C THR A 186 5.55 -7.11 -10.71
N ALA A 187 6.52 -7.28 -9.81
CA ALA A 187 6.62 -6.48 -8.59
C ALA A 187 6.88 -5.00 -8.86
N SER A 188 7.75 -4.72 -9.83
CA SER A 188 8.02 -3.35 -10.27
C SER A 188 6.78 -2.71 -10.90
N ALA A 189 6.11 -3.41 -11.83
CA ALA A 189 4.89 -2.93 -12.49
C ALA A 189 3.78 -2.64 -11.47
N LEU A 190 3.44 -3.61 -10.62
CA LEU A 190 2.42 -3.42 -9.58
C LEU A 190 2.77 -2.29 -8.62
N SER A 191 4.05 -2.07 -8.31
CA SER A 191 4.46 -0.96 -7.46
C SER A 191 4.07 0.40 -8.03
N PHE A 192 4.15 0.59 -9.35
CA PHE A 192 3.69 1.83 -10.00
C PHE A 192 2.19 1.87 -10.21
N MET A 193 1.58 0.74 -10.60
CA MET A 193 0.14 0.65 -10.89
C MET A 193 -0.75 0.84 -9.66
N LEU A 194 -0.28 0.40 -8.48
CA LEU A 194 -1.00 0.50 -7.20
C LEU A 194 -0.68 1.83 -6.52
N GLU A 195 -1.36 2.90 -6.91
CA GLU A 195 -1.14 4.23 -6.38
C GLU A 195 -1.82 4.44 -5.03
N ASN A 196 -1.18 5.20 -4.13
CA ASN A 196 -1.67 5.45 -2.78
C ASN A 196 -1.98 4.15 -2.00
N LEU A 197 -1.14 3.13 -2.18
CA LEU A 197 -1.28 1.84 -1.51
C LEU A 197 -1.11 2.00 0.01
N GLY A 198 -2.13 1.61 0.78
CA GLY A 198 -2.10 1.63 2.26
C GLY A 198 -1.91 0.26 2.92
N LYS A 199 -1.94 -0.83 2.15
CA LYS A 199 -1.94 -2.23 2.61
C LYS A 199 -0.79 -3.01 2.01
N THR A 200 -0.44 -4.11 2.68
CA THR A 200 0.67 -4.97 2.28
C THR A 200 0.33 -5.82 1.06
N VAL A 201 1.15 -5.74 0.01
CA VAL A 201 1.05 -6.60 -1.18
C VAL A 201 2.37 -7.36 -1.32
N ILE A 202 2.34 -8.68 -1.18
CA ILE A 202 3.54 -9.53 -1.25
C ILE A 202 3.46 -10.43 -2.47
N ILE A 203 4.44 -10.35 -3.34
CA ILE A 203 4.62 -11.30 -4.43
C ILE A 203 5.64 -12.34 -3.97
N THR A 204 5.30 -13.61 -4.17
CA THR A 204 6.15 -14.72 -3.76
C THR A 204 6.02 -15.88 -4.75
N GLY A 205 6.99 -16.78 -4.71
CA GLY A 205 7.07 -17.96 -5.55
C GLY A 205 7.97 -19.00 -4.92
N SER A 206 8.44 -19.95 -5.72
CA SER A 206 9.42 -20.92 -5.26
C SER A 206 10.23 -21.51 -6.40
N GLN A 207 11.40 -22.05 -6.08
CA GLN A 207 12.21 -22.85 -7.00
C GLN A 207 11.70 -24.30 -7.06
N ILE A 208 11.10 -24.78 -5.97
CA ILE A 208 10.57 -26.14 -5.89
C ILE A 208 9.07 -26.08 -5.55
N PRO A 209 8.21 -26.89 -6.18
CA PRO A 209 6.78 -26.87 -5.88
C PRO A 209 6.45 -27.08 -4.39
N ILE A 210 5.36 -26.45 -3.93
CA ILE A 210 5.02 -26.35 -2.50
C ILE A 210 4.74 -27.70 -1.82
N PHE A 211 4.35 -28.74 -2.57
CA PHE A 211 4.04 -30.05 -2.00
C PHE A 211 5.16 -31.08 -2.13
N GLU A 212 6.30 -30.71 -2.72
CA GLU A 212 7.48 -31.56 -2.68
C GLU A 212 8.02 -31.66 -1.24
N THR A 213 8.71 -32.77 -0.94
CA THR A 213 9.22 -33.05 0.42
C THR A 213 10.19 -31.98 0.89
N ARG A 214 11.17 -31.64 0.04
CA ARG A 214 12.12 -30.53 0.25
C ARG A 214 11.72 -29.39 -0.66
N THR A 215 11.25 -28.29 -0.10
CA THR A 215 10.75 -27.15 -0.87
C THR A 215 10.94 -25.85 -0.10
N ASP A 216 11.25 -24.79 -0.83
CA ASP A 216 11.23 -23.40 -0.36
C ASP A 216 9.82 -22.79 -0.39
N GLY A 217 8.89 -23.37 -1.17
CA GLY A 217 7.56 -22.83 -1.37
C GLY A 217 6.68 -22.78 -0.13
N LYS A 218 6.86 -23.71 0.82
CA LYS A 218 6.09 -23.72 2.08
C LYS A 218 6.45 -22.53 2.95
N ASP A 219 7.74 -22.30 3.13
CA ASP A 219 8.26 -21.22 3.97
C ASP A 219 7.97 -19.86 3.33
N ASN A 220 8.20 -19.74 2.02
CA ASN A 220 7.89 -18.54 1.25
C ASN A 220 6.40 -18.18 1.32
N PHE A 221 5.50 -19.15 1.15
CA PHE A 221 4.06 -18.89 1.17
C PHE A 221 3.53 -18.57 2.57
N THR A 222 3.92 -19.37 3.57
CA THR A 222 3.45 -19.20 4.95
C THR A 222 3.91 -17.86 5.53
N SER A 223 5.17 -17.51 5.29
CA SER A 223 5.74 -16.23 5.72
C SER A 223 5.05 -15.03 5.05
N ALA A 224 4.75 -15.13 3.75
CA ALA A 224 4.01 -14.08 3.05
C ALA A 224 2.60 -13.90 3.63
N LEU A 225 1.90 -14.98 3.97
CA LEU A 225 0.58 -14.91 4.64
C LEU A 225 0.68 -14.24 6.02
N ILE A 226 1.68 -14.61 6.83
CA ILE A 226 1.89 -14.04 8.16
C ILE A 226 2.14 -12.53 8.07
N ILE A 227 3.07 -12.11 7.21
CA ILE A 227 3.39 -10.70 7.02
C ILE A 227 2.16 -9.93 6.52
N ALA A 228 1.52 -10.41 5.44
CA ALA A 228 0.38 -9.73 4.84
C ALA A 228 -0.83 -9.61 5.79
N GLY A 229 -1.00 -10.55 6.74
CA GLY A 229 -2.10 -10.53 7.70
C GLY A 229 -1.83 -9.74 8.98
N ASN A 230 -0.57 -9.65 9.43
CA ASN A 230 -0.25 -9.07 10.74
C ASN A 230 0.48 -7.73 10.67
N TYR A 231 1.06 -7.37 9.53
CA TYR A 231 1.87 -6.15 9.38
C TYR A 231 1.28 -5.25 8.31
N VAL A 232 1.31 -3.95 8.57
CA VAL A 232 0.89 -2.91 7.62
C VAL A 232 2.13 -2.28 7.01
N ILE A 233 2.56 -2.83 5.87
CA ILE A 233 3.71 -2.38 5.08
C ILE A 233 3.13 -1.90 3.73
N PRO A 234 2.85 -0.60 3.55
CA PRO A 234 2.13 -0.03 2.40
C PRO A 234 2.95 -0.05 1.08
N GLU A 235 3.50 -1.20 0.73
CA GLU A 235 4.36 -1.39 -0.44
C GLU A 235 4.02 -2.69 -1.18
N VAL A 236 4.40 -2.74 -2.46
CA VAL A 236 4.54 -3.99 -3.19
C VAL A 236 5.92 -4.57 -2.88
N CYS A 237 5.92 -5.73 -2.24
CA CYS A 237 7.10 -6.40 -1.74
C CYS A 237 7.32 -7.75 -2.42
N ILE A 238 8.55 -8.23 -2.36
CA ILE A 238 8.89 -9.61 -2.67
C ILE A 238 9.35 -10.28 -1.39
N PHE A 239 8.78 -11.45 -1.10
CA PHE A 239 9.26 -12.30 -0.02
C PHE A 239 9.97 -13.54 -0.59
N PHE A 240 11.25 -13.71 -0.26
CA PHE A 240 12.05 -14.87 -0.68
C PHE A 240 13.24 -15.06 0.27
N GLY A 241 13.57 -16.31 0.61
CA GLY A 241 14.79 -16.60 1.38
C GLY A 241 14.85 -15.85 2.72
N HIS A 242 13.75 -15.83 3.46
CA HIS A 242 13.59 -15.13 4.75
C HIS A 242 13.72 -13.59 4.71
N LYS A 243 13.82 -12.99 3.51
CA LYS A 243 13.91 -11.54 3.31
C LYS A 243 12.61 -11.02 2.70
N LEU A 244 12.06 -9.96 3.29
CA LEU A 244 11.05 -9.11 2.64
C LEU A 244 11.77 -7.91 2.01
N MET A 245 11.69 -7.78 0.70
CA MET A 245 12.39 -6.75 -0.07
C MET A 245 11.38 -5.86 -0.79
N ARG A 246 11.70 -4.57 -0.97
CA ARG A 246 10.91 -3.67 -1.81
C ARG A 246 10.88 -4.20 -3.24
N GLY A 247 9.70 -4.42 -3.80
CA GLY A 247 9.51 -5.13 -5.06
C GLY A 247 10.28 -4.50 -6.23
N ASN A 248 10.15 -3.17 -6.38
CA ASN A 248 10.81 -2.37 -7.41
C ASN A 248 12.31 -2.10 -7.15
N ARG A 249 12.93 -2.80 -6.18
CA ARG A 249 14.37 -2.79 -5.93
C ARG A 249 15.02 -4.16 -6.11
N THR A 250 14.22 -5.17 -6.47
CA THR A 250 14.72 -6.53 -6.59
C THR A 250 15.18 -6.88 -8.00
N VAL A 251 16.09 -7.85 -8.05
CA VAL A 251 16.50 -8.57 -9.27
C VAL A 251 16.59 -10.06 -8.96
N LYS A 252 16.36 -10.92 -9.97
CA LYS A 252 16.65 -12.36 -9.86
C LYS A 252 18.14 -12.59 -10.08
N VAL A 253 18.86 -13.01 -9.04
CA VAL A 253 20.32 -13.19 -9.06
C VAL A 253 20.74 -14.64 -9.30
N SER A 254 19.85 -15.61 -9.09
CA SER A 254 20.17 -17.03 -9.27
C SER A 254 18.98 -17.81 -9.85
N SER A 255 19.28 -18.73 -10.76
CA SER A 255 18.32 -19.72 -11.28
C SER A 255 18.27 -21.01 -10.44
N ASN A 256 19.28 -21.24 -9.58
CA ASN A 256 19.48 -22.53 -8.91
C ASN A 256 19.46 -22.43 -7.38
N SER A 257 19.74 -21.26 -6.82
CA SER A 257 19.72 -21.03 -5.37
C SER A 257 18.28 -20.89 -4.85
N LEU A 258 18.03 -21.36 -3.63
CA LEU A 258 16.81 -21.04 -2.90
C LEU A 258 16.79 -19.55 -2.45
N ASP A 259 17.95 -18.90 -2.41
CA ASP A 259 18.06 -17.44 -2.29
C ASP A 259 18.14 -16.82 -3.70
N ALA A 260 17.05 -16.93 -4.44
CA ALA A 260 17.03 -16.58 -5.87
C ALA A 260 17.01 -15.08 -6.17
N PHE A 261 16.62 -14.26 -5.19
CA PHE A 261 16.40 -12.82 -5.34
C PHE A 261 17.27 -12.01 -4.39
N ASP A 262 17.66 -10.83 -4.85
CA ASP A 262 18.33 -9.84 -4.02
C ASP A 262 17.87 -8.42 -4.31
N SER A 263 18.17 -7.50 -3.38
CA SER A 263 17.89 -6.07 -3.46
C SER A 263 19.22 -5.30 -3.41
N PRO A 264 19.85 -5.04 -4.57
CA PRO A 264 21.27 -4.64 -4.65
C PRO A 264 21.59 -3.32 -3.96
N ASN A 265 20.71 -2.32 -4.09
CA ASN A 265 20.96 -0.95 -3.66
C ASN A 265 20.15 -0.53 -2.41
N VAL A 266 19.28 -1.40 -1.89
CA VAL A 266 18.43 -1.10 -0.72
C VAL A 266 18.37 -2.34 0.19
N PRO A 267 18.58 -2.21 1.50
CA PRO A 267 18.46 -3.34 2.42
C PRO A 267 17.02 -3.90 2.46
N PRO A 268 16.83 -5.18 2.85
CA PRO A 268 15.50 -5.74 3.05
C PRO A 268 14.66 -4.93 4.06
N LEU A 269 13.38 -4.75 3.77
CA LEU A 269 12.42 -4.07 4.64
C LEU A 269 12.15 -4.87 5.91
N ALA A 270 12.19 -6.20 5.82
CA ALA A 270 12.07 -7.08 6.97
C ALA A 270 12.91 -8.35 6.82
N ARG A 271 13.29 -8.93 7.95
CA ARG A 271 13.91 -10.26 8.04
C ARG A 271 13.10 -11.14 8.98
N ILE A 272 12.81 -12.35 8.53
CA ILE A 272 12.12 -13.35 9.34
C ILE A 272 13.18 -14.25 10.00
N GLY A 273 13.26 -14.18 11.32
CA GLY A 273 14.00 -15.13 12.16
C GLY A 273 13.02 -15.87 13.09
N ILE A 274 13.38 -15.99 14.36
CA ILE A 274 12.44 -16.38 15.42
C ILE A 274 11.30 -15.35 15.50
N ASP A 275 11.69 -14.07 15.47
CA ASP A 275 10.79 -12.93 15.38
C ASP A 275 10.85 -12.31 13.98
N VAL A 276 9.79 -11.59 13.61
CA VAL A 276 9.74 -10.80 12.36
C VAL A 276 10.20 -9.38 12.67
N ASN A 277 11.38 -9.03 12.15
CA ASN A 277 11.99 -7.72 12.37
C ASN A 277 11.76 -6.84 11.14
N VAL A 278 10.91 -5.82 11.28
CA VAL A 278 10.59 -4.85 10.22
C VAL A 278 11.31 -3.53 10.51
N ASP A 279 12.06 -3.01 9.54
CA ASP A 279 12.64 -1.66 9.62
C ASP A 279 11.68 -0.64 9.01
N TYR A 280 10.83 -0.07 9.86
CA TYR A 280 9.81 0.90 9.44
C TYR A 280 10.40 2.22 8.93
N ARG A 281 11.68 2.51 9.17
CA ARG A 281 12.35 3.71 8.63
C ARG A 281 12.60 3.59 7.13
N LEU A 282 12.77 2.36 6.64
CA LEU A 282 13.00 2.09 5.21
C LEU A 282 11.71 2.16 4.39
N ILE A 283 10.54 2.00 5.01
CA ILE A 283 9.25 1.91 4.32
C ILE A 283 8.91 3.24 3.65
N PHE A 284 8.66 3.17 2.34
CA PHE A 284 8.19 4.28 1.52
C PHE A 284 6.66 4.38 1.63
N ARG A 285 6.18 5.49 2.21
CA ARG A 285 4.76 5.69 2.51
C ARG A 285 4.16 6.72 1.56
N PRO A 286 2.91 6.54 1.08
CA PRO A 286 2.18 7.62 0.42
C PRO A 286 1.97 8.79 1.39
N CYS A 287 2.32 10.00 0.97
CA CYS A 287 2.16 11.23 1.75
C CYS A 287 1.00 12.11 1.26
N SER A 288 0.09 11.54 0.47
CA SER A 288 -1.09 12.19 -0.11
C SER A 288 -2.36 11.84 0.66
N ILE A 289 -3.31 12.80 0.73
CA ILE A 289 -4.68 12.53 1.20
C ILE A 289 -5.52 12.05 0.02
N GLU A 290 -5.16 10.87 -0.49
CA GLU A 290 -5.86 10.25 -1.60
C GLU A 290 -6.16 8.79 -1.29
N ARG A 291 -7.29 8.33 -1.82
CA ARG A 291 -7.67 6.92 -1.71
C ARG A 291 -6.77 6.09 -2.61
N PHE A 292 -6.57 4.85 -2.21
CA PHE A 292 -5.97 3.84 -3.07
C PHE A 292 -6.67 3.80 -4.44
N CYS A 293 -5.88 3.88 -5.51
CA CYS A 293 -6.37 3.81 -6.88
C CYS A 293 -5.40 2.99 -7.74
N VAL A 294 -5.91 2.52 -8.88
CA VAL A 294 -5.14 1.67 -9.78
C VAL A 294 -5.06 2.29 -11.16
N HIS A 295 -3.85 2.33 -11.71
CA HIS A 295 -3.59 2.70 -13.09
C HIS A 295 -3.31 1.44 -13.91
N LEU A 296 -4.22 1.13 -14.84
CA LEU A 296 -4.19 -0.13 -15.61
C LEU A 296 -3.46 0.01 -16.96
N ASN A 297 -3.31 1.22 -17.48
CA ASN A 297 -2.82 1.46 -18.84
C ASN A 297 -1.31 1.65 -18.84
N LEU A 298 -0.57 0.58 -19.11
CA LEU A 298 0.87 0.65 -19.35
C LEU A 298 1.16 0.75 -20.85
N ASP A 299 2.16 1.53 -21.23
CA ASP A 299 2.59 1.59 -22.63
C ASP A 299 3.55 0.43 -22.96
N GLU A 300 3.14 -0.38 -23.94
CA GLU A 300 3.92 -1.52 -24.44
C GLU A 300 5.07 -1.09 -25.37
N ASN A 301 5.07 0.15 -25.87
CA ASN A 301 6.11 0.67 -26.79
C ASN A 301 7.38 1.10 -26.05
N VAL A 302 7.83 0.29 -25.09
CA VAL A 302 9.06 0.47 -24.33
C VAL A 302 10.01 -0.72 -24.52
N GLY A 303 11.31 -0.48 -24.42
CA GLY A 303 12.30 -1.54 -24.62
C GLY A 303 13.51 -1.40 -23.70
N LEU A 304 14.20 -2.53 -23.48
CA LEU A 304 15.47 -2.58 -22.76
C LEU A 304 16.60 -2.88 -23.75
N LEU A 305 17.54 -1.93 -23.90
CA LEU A 305 18.69 -2.03 -24.80
C LEU A 305 19.97 -2.19 -24.00
N ARG A 306 20.54 -3.40 -23.99
CA ARG A 306 21.83 -3.66 -23.38
C ARG A 306 22.97 -3.36 -24.35
N ILE A 307 23.85 -2.43 -23.99
CA ILE A 307 25.04 -2.13 -24.78
C ILE A 307 26.10 -3.21 -24.58
N PHE A 308 26.79 -3.58 -25.65
CA PHE A 308 27.95 -4.47 -25.58
C PHE A 308 29.02 -3.98 -26.57
N PRO A 309 30.30 -4.33 -26.35
CA PRO A 309 31.36 -3.96 -27.28
C PRO A 309 31.03 -4.41 -28.70
N SER A 310 31.22 -3.52 -29.68
CA SER A 310 30.96 -3.78 -31.10
C SER A 310 29.48 -3.94 -31.50
N ILE A 311 28.52 -3.45 -30.70
CA ILE A 311 27.14 -3.30 -31.17
C ILE A 311 27.11 -2.48 -32.48
N SER A 312 26.43 -3.02 -33.49
CA SER A 312 26.35 -2.40 -34.81
C SER A 312 25.38 -1.22 -34.80
N LEU A 313 25.68 -0.21 -35.62
CA LEU A 313 24.79 0.93 -35.82
C LEU A 313 23.42 0.50 -36.34
N SER A 314 23.36 -0.51 -37.22
CA SER A 314 22.11 -1.02 -37.78
C SER A 314 21.19 -1.63 -36.73
N THR A 315 21.72 -2.44 -35.81
CA THR A 315 20.95 -3.00 -34.70
C THR A 315 20.47 -1.91 -33.76
N PHE A 316 21.34 -0.95 -33.44
CA PHE A 316 21.02 0.17 -32.56
C PHE A 316 19.90 1.04 -33.13
N ARG A 317 20.00 1.44 -34.41
CA ARG A 317 18.98 2.20 -35.13
C ARG A 317 17.66 1.44 -35.23
N ALA A 318 17.71 0.15 -35.56
CA ALA A 318 16.51 -0.68 -35.65
C ALA A 318 15.76 -0.76 -34.30
N PHE A 319 16.51 -0.83 -33.19
CA PHE A 319 15.92 -0.85 -31.86
C PHE A 319 15.23 0.47 -31.50
N LEU A 320 15.80 1.62 -31.90
CA LEU A 320 15.24 2.94 -31.60
C LEU A 320 14.16 3.40 -32.60
N ALA A 321 13.85 2.60 -33.61
CA ALA A 321 12.88 2.95 -34.64
C ALA A 321 11.44 2.97 -34.07
N PRO A 322 10.53 3.75 -34.67
CA PRO A 322 9.10 3.66 -34.36
C PRO A 322 8.57 2.22 -34.44
N PRO A 323 7.66 1.80 -33.55
CA PRO A 323 6.81 2.62 -32.67
C PRO A 323 7.38 2.92 -31.27
N ILE A 324 8.65 2.63 -30.99
CA ILE A 324 9.25 2.84 -29.65
C ILE A 324 9.08 4.27 -29.15
N ARG A 325 8.56 4.41 -27.93
CA ARG A 325 8.36 5.69 -27.20
C ARG A 325 9.26 5.83 -25.98
N GLY A 326 9.80 4.73 -25.46
CA GLY A 326 10.74 4.75 -24.34
C GLY A 326 11.78 3.65 -24.39
N VAL A 327 13.00 3.95 -23.95
CA VAL A 327 14.09 2.97 -23.87
C VAL A 327 14.83 3.04 -22.55
N VAL A 328 15.04 1.88 -21.92
CA VAL A 328 16.02 1.69 -20.85
C VAL A 328 17.33 1.23 -21.48
N LEU A 329 18.30 2.12 -21.53
CA LEU A 329 19.65 1.86 -22.01
C LEU A 329 20.50 1.30 -20.85
N GLN A 330 20.97 0.07 -20.96
CA GLN A 330 21.94 -0.48 -20.00
C GLN A 330 23.38 -0.21 -20.47
N SER A 331 24.05 0.73 -19.81
CA SER A 331 25.40 1.20 -20.14
C SER A 331 26.47 0.62 -19.18
N PHE A 332 27.75 0.87 -19.49
CA PHE A 332 28.85 0.28 -18.75
C PHE A 332 29.18 1.05 -17.46
N GLY A 333 29.52 0.32 -16.40
CA GLY A 333 30.06 0.90 -15.17
C GLY A 333 29.14 1.97 -14.56
N SER A 334 29.63 3.19 -14.41
CA SER A 334 28.90 4.32 -13.83
C SER A 334 27.91 5.03 -14.77
N GLY A 335 27.61 4.46 -15.95
CA GLY A 335 26.68 5.08 -16.91
C GLY A 335 27.26 5.34 -18.31
N ASN A 336 28.34 4.67 -18.70
CA ASN A 336 29.18 5.09 -19.83
C ASN A 336 28.83 4.39 -21.16
N ILE A 337 28.86 5.17 -22.24
CA ILE A 337 28.80 4.71 -23.64
C ILE A 337 30.13 5.03 -24.35
N PRO A 338 30.54 4.29 -25.40
CA PRO A 338 31.77 4.60 -26.14
C PRO A 338 31.74 6.01 -26.77
N SER A 339 32.52 6.95 -26.23
CA SER A 339 32.55 8.36 -26.68
C SER A 339 33.12 8.55 -28.09
N ASN A 340 33.90 7.60 -28.58
CA ASN A 340 34.43 7.59 -29.95
C ASN A 340 33.38 7.17 -31.00
N ARG A 341 32.22 6.65 -30.58
CA ARG A 341 31.12 6.21 -31.46
C ARG A 341 30.09 7.32 -31.63
N ARG A 342 30.47 8.37 -32.37
CA ARG A 342 29.57 9.50 -32.69
C ARG A 342 28.29 9.06 -33.39
N ASP A 343 28.38 8.01 -34.20
CA ASP A 343 27.25 7.39 -34.88
C ASP A 343 26.17 6.90 -33.91
N LEU A 344 26.53 6.34 -32.75
CA LEU A 344 25.56 5.92 -31.73
C LEU A 344 24.96 7.10 -30.97
N ILE A 345 25.78 8.12 -30.71
CA ILE A 345 25.37 9.36 -30.04
C ILE A 345 24.34 10.12 -30.90
N GLU A 346 24.58 10.22 -32.20
CA GLU A 346 23.67 10.86 -33.15
C GLU A 346 22.32 10.14 -33.23
N GLU A 347 22.29 8.80 -33.17
CA GLU A 347 21.04 8.03 -33.12
C GLU A 347 20.26 8.24 -31.82
N LEU A 348 20.96 8.36 -30.68
CA LEU A 348 20.33 8.69 -29.39
C LEU A 348 19.72 10.10 -29.44
N GLN A 349 20.44 11.08 -29.97
CA GLN A 349 19.92 12.44 -30.16
C GLN A 349 18.68 12.42 -31.06
N ALA A 350 18.77 11.75 -32.21
CA ALA A 350 17.64 11.65 -33.13
C ALA A 350 16.42 10.98 -32.48
N ALA A 351 16.61 10.01 -31.59
CA ALA A 351 15.53 9.39 -30.82
C ALA A 351 14.94 10.36 -29.78
N ALA A 352 15.79 11.08 -29.04
CA ALA A 352 15.37 12.10 -28.09
C ALA A 352 14.58 13.22 -28.77
N ASP A 353 15.01 13.67 -29.96
CA ASP A 353 14.34 14.68 -30.78
C ASP A 353 12.97 14.21 -31.28
N ARG A 354 12.80 12.90 -31.53
CA ARG A 354 11.49 12.29 -31.82
C ARG A 354 10.56 12.20 -30.60
N GLY A 355 11.04 12.59 -29.42
CA GLY A 355 10.30 12.50 -28.16
C GLY A 355 10.41 11.15 -27.44
N VAL A 356 11.35 10.28 -27.86
CA VAL A 356 11.61 9.02 -27.14
C VAL A 356 12.26 9.33 -25.79
N ILE A 357 11.69 8.82 -24.71
CA ILE A 357 12.27 8.97 -23.37
C ILE A 357 13.33 7.90 -23.16
N ILE A 358 14.59 8.31 -22.97
CA ILE A 358 15.72 7.39 -22.82
C ILE A 358 16.24 7.47 -21.38
N ILE A 359 16.27 6.32 -20.70
CA ILE A 359 16.74 6.17 -19.32
C ILE A 359 18.04 5.39 -19.31
N ASN A 360 19.09 5.93 -18.71
CA ASN A 360 20.38 5.29 -18.60
C ASN A 360 20.51 4.54 -17.28
N CYS A 361 20.51 3.21 -17.32
CA CYS A 361 20.79 2.33 -16.20
C CYS A 361 22.17 1.69 -16.34
N THR A 362 22.81 1.40 -15.21
CA THR A 362 24.05 0.62 -15.23
C THR A 362 23.77 -0.87 -15.50
N GLN A 363 24.73 -1.55 -16.13
CA GLN A 363 24.78 -3.00 -16.21
C GLN A 363 25.24 -3.68 -14.91
N CYS A 364 25.84 -2.92 -14.00
CA CYS A 364 26.33 -3.43 -12.72
C CYS A 364 25.13 -3.70 -11.78
N PRO A 365 25.14 -4.81 -11.02
CA PRO A 365 24.07 -5.08 -10.04
C PRO A 365 23.99 -4.01 -8.96
N ASN A 366 25.15 -3.55 -8.46
CA ASN A 366 25.27 -2.54 -7.41
C ASN A 366 25.80 -1.23 -7.99
N GLY A 367 25.32 -0.11 -7.45
CA GLY A 367 25.80 1.23 -7.78
C GLY A 367 24.73 2.10 -8.41
N SER A 368 25.15 3.30 -8.81
CA SER A 368 24.28 4.33 -9.36
C SER A 368 24.93 4.93 -10.61
N VAL A 369 24.09 5.32 -11.57
CA VAL A 369 24.50 6.20 -12.67
C VAL A 369 24.58 7.62 -12.13
N ALA A 370 25.79 8.21 -12.19
CA ALA A 370 26.07 9.54 -11.66
C ALA A 370 26.82 10.40 -12.69
N GLU A 371 26.63 11.71 -12.62
CA GLU A 371 27.19 12.72 -13.55
C GLU A 371 28.71 12.95 -13.41
N ILE A 372 29.46 12.00 -12.83
CA ILE A 372 30.84 12.23 -12.39
C ILE A 372 31.86 12.12 -13.54
N TYR A 373 31.50 11.42 -14.63
CA TYR A 373 32.41 11.18 -15.76
C TYR A 373 31.99 11.97 -17.01
N ASP A 374 33.00 12.44 -17.76
CA ASP A 374 32.84 13.20 -19.01
C ASP A 374 31.92 12.47 -20.03
N THR A 375 32.00 11.15 -20.06
CA THR A 375 31.15 10.26 -20.88
C THR A 375 29.70 10.17 -20.43
N GLY A 376 29.41 10.34 -19.14
CA GLY A 376 28.05 10.36 -18.60
C GLY A 376 27.36 11.71 -18.81
N LYS A 377 28.14 12.81 -18.77
CA LYS A 377 27.66 14.16 -19.04
C LYS A 377 27.16 14.32 -20.49
N VAL A 378 27.89 13.73 -21.45
CA VAL A 378 27.47 13.70 -22.86
C VAL A 378 26.04 13.14 -23.00
N LEU A 379 25.69 12.07 -22.30
CA LEU A 379 24.33 11.51 -22.38
C LEU A 379 23.27 12.46 -21.82
N CYS A 380 23.57 13.16 -20.72
CA CYS A 380 22.65 14.13 -20.12
C CYS A 380 22.41 15.31 -21.04
N ASP A 381 23.47 15.84 -21.68
CA ASP A 381 23.38 16.95 -22.64
C ASP A 381 22.50 16.59 -23.87
N LEU A 382 22.39 15.30 -24.21
CA LEU A 382 21.54 14.79 -25.29
C LEU A 382 20.08 14.55 -24.86
N GLY A 383 19.74 14.82 -23.59
CA GLY A 383 18.42 14.59 -23.03
C GLY A 383 18.16 13.15 -22.56
N VAL A 384 19.20 12.33 -22.40
CA VAL A 384 19.11 11.02 -21.74
C VAL A 384 19.06 11.22 -20.23
N ILE A 385 18.09 10.59 -19.59
CA ILE A 385 17.84 10.75 -18.16
C ILE A 385 18.67 9.72 -17.37
N PRO A 386 19.40 10.11 -16.31
CA PRO A 386 20.05 9.15 -15.44
C PRO A 386 19.01 8.31 -14.70
N GLY A 387 19.14 6.99 -14.77
CA GLY A 387 18.32 6.04 -14.02
C GLY A 387 18.75 5.89 -12.56
N TYR A 388 19.79 6.61 -12.11
CA TYR A 388 20.40 6.49 -10.80
C TYR A 388 20.71 5.02 -10.44
N ASP A 389 20.18 4.54 -9.33
CA ASP A 389 20.35 3.20 -8.77
C ASP A 389 19.12 2.30 -8.99
N MET A 390 18.25 2.63 -9.95
CA MET A 390 17.11 1.79 -10.35
C MET A 390 17.58 0.46 -10.94
N THR A 391 16.83 -0.60 -10.65
CA THR A 391 16.98 -1.86 -11.38
C THR A 391 16.41 -1.70 -12.80
N PRO A 392 16.89 -2.48 -13.79
CA PRO A 392 16.34 -2.45 -15.14
C PRO A 392 14.84 -2.78 -15.19
N GLU A 393 14.38 -3.70 -14.33
CA GLU A 393 12.98 -4.08 -14.17
C GLU A 393 12.12 -2.90 -13.70
N ALA A 394 12.61 -2.15 -12.71
CA ALA A 394 11.96 -0.96 -12.20
C ALA A 394 11.96 0.18 -13.21
N ALA A 395 13.09 0.44 -13.87
CA ALA A 395 13.20 1.47 -14.90
C ALA A 395 12.25 1.20 -16.07
N LEU A 396 12.15 -0.05 -16.54
CA LEU A 396 11.26 -0.42 -17.65
C LEU A 396 9.79 -0.26 -17.25
N SER A 397 9.44 -0.75 -16.05
CA SER A 397 8.07 -0.66 -15.54
C SER A 397 7.64 0.78 -15.28
N LYS A 398 8.53 1.58 -14.70
CA LYS A 398 8.31 3.02 -14.49
C LYS A 398 8.11 3.74 -15.81
N LEU A 399 8.93 3.42 -16.81
CA LEU A 399 8.84 4.02 -18.14
C LEU A 399 7.51 3.69 -18.82
N ALA A 400 7.07 2.43 -18.78
CA ALA A 400 5.78 2.00 -19.29
C ALA A 400 4.62 2.74 -18.60
N TYR A 401 4.70 2.89 -17.28
CA TYR A 401 3.72 3.63 -16.47
C TYR A 401 3.68 5.13 -16.80
N VAL A 402 4.84 5.78 -16.82
CA VAL A 402 4.94 7.22 -17.07
C VAL A 402 4.47 7.57 -18.48
N ILE A 403 4.81 6.76 -19.49
CA ILE A 403 4.34 7.01 -20.86
C ILE A 403 2.83 6.73 -20.99
N GLY A 404 2.33 5.71 -20.28
CA GLY A 404 0.89 5.38 -20.20
C GLY A 404 0.00 6.46 -19.57
N LYS A 405 0.58 7.44 -18.86
CA LYS A 405 -0.13 8.64 -18.39
C LYS A 405 -0.37 9.61 -19.54
N GLU A 406 -1.54 9.51 -20.18
CA GLU A 406 -1.93 10.36 -21.31
C GLU A 406 -2.06 11.84 -20.93
N ASP A 407 -2.47 12.12 -19.69
CA ASP A 407 -2.69 13.47 -19.18
C ASP A 407 -1.39 14.25 -18.91
N TRP A 408 -0.23 13.59 -18.99
CA TRP A 408 1.07 14.20 -18.71
C TRP A 408 1.76 14.68 -19.98
N SER A 409 2.27 15.92 -19.96
CA SER A 409 3.16 16.42 -21.00
C SER A 409 4.49 15.66 -21.03
N LEU A 410 5.23 15.73 -22.14
CA LEU A 410 6.55 15.10 -22.24
C LEU A 410 7.50 15.58 -21.15
N ASP A 411 7.47 16.88 -20.80
CA ASP A 411 8.32 17.44 -19.75
C ASP A 411 7.96 16.90 -18.37
N VAL A 412 6.66 16.80 -18.05
CA VAL A 412 6.19 16.17 -16.82
C VAL A 412 6.63 14.70 -16.78
N LYS A 413 6.50 13.96 -17.89
CA LYS A 413 6.97 12.58 -17.98
C LYS A 413 8.47 12.46 -17.70
N LYS A 414 9.30 13.32 -18.29
CA LYS A 414 10.75 13.37 -18.03
C LYS A 414 11.07 13.71 -16.58
N GLN A 415 10.30 14.61 -15.96
CA GLN A 415 10.45 14.94 -14.53
C GLN A 415 10.06 13.76 -13.64
N MET A 416 8.96 13.07 -13.93
CA MET A 416 8.48 11.91 -13.17
C MET A 416 9.48 10.73 -13.24
N MET A 417 10.16 10.56 -14.37
CA MET A 417 11.25 9.58 -14.49
C MET A 417 12.43 9.87 -13.56
N GLN A 418 12.73 11.15 -13.28
CA GLN A 418 13.80 11.57 -12.38
C GLN A 418 13.40 11.56 -10.90
N SER A 419 12.11 11.70 -10.60
CA SER A 419 11.60 11.70 -9.22
C SER A 419 11.40 10.31 -8.66
N ASN A 420 11.65 10.12 -7.36
CA ASN A 420 11.33 8.88 -6.66
C ASN A 420 9.81 8.75 -6.46
N LEU A 421 9.15 7.86 -7.21
CA LEU A 421 7.69 7.73 -7.18
C LEU A 421 7.22 6.70 -6.14
N ARG A 422 7.98 5.61 -5.96
CA ARG A 422 7.58 4.40 -5.23
C ARG A 422 8.73 3.77 -4.44
N GLY A 423 9.77 4.54 -4.14
CA GLY A 423 10.97 4.04 -3.46
C GLY A 423 11.98 3.35 -4.37
N GLU A 424 11.80 3.42 -5.69
CA GLU A 424 12.60 2.73 -6.72
C GLU A 424 13.98 3.34 -6.98
N LEU A 425 14.17 4.62 -6.65
CA LEU A 425 15.41 5.35 -6.90
C LEU A 425 15.83 6.23 -5.73
N THR A 426 17.14 6.45 -5.63
CA THR A 426 17.81 7.31 -4.66
C THR A 426 18.54 8.42 -5.41
N SER A 427 17.88 9.58 -5.60
CA SER A 427 18.42 10.71 -6.36
C SER A 427 19.32 11.64 -5.55
N VAL A 428 19.24 11.60 -4.22
CA VAL A 428 20.05 12.42 -3.30
C VAL A 428 20.65 11.50 -2.24
N THR A 429 21.94 11.67 -1.94
CA THR A 429 22.54 11.07 -0.74
C THR A 429 21.68 11.49 0.44
N ALA A 430 21.08 10.52 1.15
CA ALA A 430 20.23 10.83 2.29
C ALA A 430 20.95 11.85 3.19
N PRO A 431 20.28 12.94 3.64
CA PRO A 431 20.92 13.90 4.51
C PRO A 431 21.55 13.13 5.67
N LYS A 432 22.87 13.25 5.84
CA LYS A 432 23.53 12.75 7.04
C LYS A 432 22.83 13.44 8.20
N MET A 433 22.12 12.69 9.03
CA MET A 433 21.63 13.21 10.30
C MET A 433 22.84 13.81 11.01
N GLU A 434 22.75 15.09 11.36
CA GLU A 434 23.73 15.69 12.26
C GLU A 434 23.47 15.12 13.65
N ASP A 435 24.47 14.39 14.16
CA ASP A 435 24.43 13.68 15.43
C ASP A 435 24.23 14.66 16.61
N TYR A 436 22.97 14.81 17.02
CA TYR A 436 22.61 15.08 18.40
C TYR A 436 21.46 14.14 18.78
N ASP A 437 21.76 12.84 18.80
CA ASP A 437 20.74 11.82 19.06
C ASP A 437 20.36 11.83 20.54
N LEU A 438 19.10 12.19 20.82
CA LEU A 438 18.47 12.05 22.12
C LEU A 438 18.60 10.60 22.62
N VAL A 439 18.51 9.62 21.71
CA VAL A 439 18.69 8.20 22.02
C VAL A 439 20.11 7.94 22.49
N ASP A 440 21.13 8.51 21.83
CA ASP A 440 22.52 8.39 22.27
C ASP A 440 22.77 9.06 23.61
N ALA A 441 22.15 10.21 23.88
CA ALA A 441 22.26 10.89 25.17
C ALA A 441 21.68 10.03 26.30
N VAL A 442 20.49 9.48 26.10
CA VAL A 442 19.82 8.58 27.08
C VAL A 442 20.60 7.26 27.20
N ALA A 443 21.07 6.70 26.09
CA ALA A 443 21.85 5.47 26.08
C ALA A 443 23.17 5.59 26.82
N ARG A 444 23.90 6.71 26.64
CA ARG A 444 25.11 7.01 27.42
C ARG A 444 24.81 7.08 28.91
N SER A 445 23.67 7.66 29.31
CA SER A 445 23.25 7.70 30.72
C SER A 445 22.83 6.34 31.27
N LEU A 446 22.28 5.46 30.42
CA LEU A 446 21.86 4.10 30.79
C LEU A 446 22.97 3.06 30.59
N HIS A 447 24.16 3.46 30.18
CA HIS A 447 25.29 2.59 29.84
C HIS A 447 24.95 1.51 28.80
N LEU A 448 24.03 1.80 27.88
CA LEU A 448 23.71 0.93 26.76
C LEU A 448 24.81 1.04 25.72
N SER A 449 25.26 -0.09 25.19
CA SER A 449 26.42 -0.14 24.28
C SER A 449 26.21 -1.01 23.05
N SER A 450 25.14 -1.80 23.00
CA SER A 450 24.80 -2.57 21.80
C SER A 450 23.85 -1.79 20.86
N PRO A 451 24.02 -1.90 19.53
CA PRO A 451 23.09 -1.30 18.56
C PRO A 451 21.64 -1.75 18.74
N GLN A 452 21.43 -2.99 19.20
CA GLN A 452 20.10 -3.56 19.45
C GLN A 452 19.41 -2.88 20.62
N GLU A 453 20.14 -2.58 21.70
CA GLU A 453 19.60 -1.83 22.85
C GLU A 453 19.23 -0.40 22.46
N LEU A 454 20.03 0.24 21.60
CA LEU A 454 19.76 1.60 21.09
C LEU A 454 18.49 1.62 20.22
N ASP A 455 18.38 0.70 19.27
CA ASP A 455 17.19 0.57 18.42
C ASP A 455 15.94 0.30 19.26
N GLN A 456 16.03 -0.57 20.27
CA GLN A 456 14.92 -0.90 21.15
C GLN A 456 14.51 0.28 22.07
N LEU A 457 15.49 1.06 22.53
CA LEU A 457 15.24 2.28 23.29
C LEU A 457 14.49 3.31 22.43
N GLY A 458 14.97 3.56 21.20
CA GLY A 458 14.29 4.44 20.25
C GLY A 458 12.86 3.99 19.94
N ALA A 459 12.67 2.68 19.67
CA ALA A 459 11.37 2.09 19.41
C ALA A 459 10.40 2.20 20.61
N THR A 460 10.89 2.41 21.82
CA THR A 460 10.07 2.59 23.03
C THR A 460 9.82 4.06 23.35
N LEU A 461 10.85 4.91 23.27
CA LEU A 461 10.79 6.32 23.66
C LEU A 461 10.02 7.16 22.64
N PHE A 462 10.31 7.02 21.35
CA PHE A 462 9.73 7.88 20.32
C PHE A 462 8.20 7.78 20.26
N PRO A 463 7.56 6.59 20.26
CA PRO A 463 6.11 6.51 20.29
C PRO A 463 5.51 7.18 21.53
N ALA A 464 6.12 7.03 22.70
CA ALA A 464 5.65 7.67 23.93
C ALA A 464 5.73 9.20 23.84
N MET A 465 6.82 9.76 23.32
CA MET A 465 7.00 11.20 23.13
C MET A 465 6.03 11.77 22.10
N ILE A 466 5.84 11.08 20.96
CA ILE A 466 4.87 11.49 19.94
C ILE A 466 3.46 11.50 20.53
N ASN A 467 3.10 10.46 21.28
CA ASN A 467 1.78 10.37 21.92
C ASN A 467 1.55 11.49 22.94
N GLY A 468 2.58 11.85 23.73
CA GLY A 468 2.53 13.00 24.62
C GLY A 468 2.33 14.31 23.87
N ALA A 469 3.06 14.53 22.77
CA ALA A 469 2.90 15.72 21.93
C ALA A 469 1.50 15.80 21.28
N VAL A 470 0.93 14.68 20.86
CA VAL A 470 -0.44 14.60 20.34
C VAL A 470 -1.46 14.93 21.44
N ALA A 471 -1.29 14.39 22.65
CA ALA A 471 -2.18 14.67 23.77
C ALA A 471 -2.19 16.16 24.19
N GLU A 472 -1.08 16.86 23.99
CA GLU A 472 -0.95 18.30 24.25
C GLU A 472 -1.40 19.19 23.08
N GLY A 473 -1.70 18.61 21.91
CA GLY A 473 -2.00 19.40 20.70
C GLY A 473 -0.78 20.10 20.09
N ASP A 474 0.44 19.68 20.42
CA ASP A 474 1.68 20.39 20.04
C ASP A 474 2.27 19.85 18.73
N LEU A 475 1.77 20.39 17.62
CA LEU A 475 2.26 20.09 16.28
C LEU A 475 3.76 20.37 16.11
N LYS A 476 4.30 21.39 16.78
CA LYS A 476 5.73 21.76 16.66
C LYS A 476 6.61 20.67 17.27
N LYS A 477 6.21 20.11 18.42
CA LYS A 477 6.89 18.96 19.02
C LYS A 477 6.86 17.75 18.10
N ILE A 478 5.73 17.44 17.47
CA ILE A 478 5.63 16.33 16.51
C ILE A 478 6.59 16.54 15.33
N ASN A 479 6.65 17.76 14.78
CA ASN A 479 7.57 18.11 13.69
C ASN A 479 9.03 17.94 14.09
N ASN A 480 9.40 18.40 15.30
CA ASN A 480 10.75 18.26 15.82
C ASN A 480 11.12 16.79 16.02
N LEU A 481 10.23 15.97 16.61
CA LEU A 481 10.46 14.54 16.80
C LEU A 481 10.67 13.83 15.46
N LYS A 482 9.86 14.15 14.44
CA LYS A 482 10.06 13.63 13.09
C LYS A 482 11.44 14.02 12.52
N ALA A 483 11.88 15.27 12.72
CA ALA A 483 13.19 15.73 12.28
C ALA A 483 14.36 14.99 12.97
N TYR A 484 14.15 14.51 14.20
CA TYR A 484 15.08 13.63 14.92
C TYR A 484 15.00 12.15 14.50
N GLY A 485 14.23 11.80 13.46
CA GLY A 485 14.13 10.44 12.95
C GLY A 485 13.04 9.59 13.60
N ALA A 486 12.14 10.18 14.39
CA ALA A 486 11.01 9.44 14.99
C ALA A 486 10.03 8.96 13.90
N ASP A 487 9.69 7.66 13.93
CA ASP A 487 8.64 7.11 13.08
C ASP A 487 7.25 7.44 13.65
N LEU A 488 6.49 8.28 12.95
CA LEU A 488 5.13 8.65 13.31
C LEU A 488 4.13 7.49 13.21
N SER A 489 4.50 6.40 12.55
CA SER A 489 3.71 5.16 12.47
C SER A 489 3.96 4.22 13.65
N GLY A 490 4.89 4.56 14.54
CA GLY A 490 5.20 3.76 15.73
C GLY A 490 3.97 3.57 16.61
N THR A 491 3.84 2.37 17.17
CA THR A 491 2.74 2.01 18.07
C THR A 491 3.18 2.04 19.52
N ASN A 492 2.23 2.34 20.42
CA ASN A 492 2.42 2.18 21.85
C ASN A 492 2.10 0.74 22.32
N HIS A 493 2.16 0.51 23.64
CA HIS A 493 1.84 -0.79 24.25
C HIS A 493 0.42 -1.30 23.97
N ASP A 494 -0.51 -0.41 23.59
CA ASP A 494 -1.87 -0.78 23.17
C ASP A 494 -1.99 -1.01 21.65
N GLN A 495 -0.86 -1.05 20.94
CA GLN A 495 -0.79 -1.10 19.47
C GLN A 495 -1.45 0.11 18.78
N ARG A 496 -1.65 1.22 19.51
CA ARG A 496 -2.21 2.46 18.96
C ARG A 496 -1.09 3.33 18.38
N THR A 497 -1.32 3.83 17.18
CA THR A 497 -0.49 4.87 16.55
C THR A 497 -0.89 6.27 17.03
N ALA A 498 -0.05 7.26 16.75
CA ALA A 498 -0.37 8.68 16.97
C ALA A 498 -1.71 9.09 16.34
N LEU A 499 -2.06 8.50 15.18
CA LEU A 499 -3.31 8.78 14.48
C LEU A 499 -4.54 8.28 15.26
N HIS A 500 -4.46 7.14 15.95
CA HIS A 500 -5.55 6.68 16.82
C HIS A 500 -5.85 7.71 17.91
N LEU A 501 -4.81 8.23 18.56
CA LEU A 501 -4.95 9.21 19.63
C LEU A 501 -5.49 10.55 19.11
N ALA A 502 -4.99 11.04 17.97
CA ALA A 502 -5.48 12.26 17.35
C ALA A 502 -6.98 12.17 17.00
N CYS A 503 -7.41 11.03 16.44
CA CYS A 503 -8.84 10.76 16.19
C CYS A 503 -9.68 10.68 17.46
N GLN A 504 -9.12 10.10 18.53
CA GLN A 504 -9.79 10.01 19.84
C GLN A 504 -9.97 11.40 20.47
N LEU A 505 -8.99 12.30 20.31
CA LEU A 505 -9.02 13.65 20.87
C LEU A 505 -9.85 14.64 20.01
N GLY A 506 -10.12 14.29 18.75
CA GLY A 506 -10.85 15.16 17.83
C GLY A 506 -9.99 16.27 17.22
N ASP A 507 -8.66 16.15 17.26
CA ASP A 507 -7.74 17.16 16.71
C ASP A 507 -7.55 16.97 15.20
N VAL A 508 -8.33 17.74 14.44
CA VAL A 508 -8.34 17.72 12.97
C VAL A 508 -6.98 18.10 12.37
N GLU A 509 -6.28 19.07 12.95
CA GLU A 509 -5.04 19.59 12.37
C GLU A 509 -3.89 18.59 12.55
N ILE A 510 -3.81 17.94 13.72
CA ILE A 510 -2.88 16.82 13.93
C ILE A 510 -3.23 15.64 13.03
N VAL A 511 -4.51 15.30 12.86
CA VAL A 511 -4.93 14.25 11.92
C VAL A 511 -4.44 14.56 10.50
N LYS A 512 -4.72 15.76 9.97
CA LYS A 512 -4.26 16.18 8.64
C LYS A 512 -2.74 16.08 8.54
N TYR A 513 -2.01 16.53 9.55
CA TYR A 513 -0.56 16.46 9.54
C TYR A 513 -0.06 15.01 9.50
N LEU A 514 -0.56 14.13 10.37
CA LEU A 514 -0.15 12.72 10.39
C LEU A 514 -0.44 12.02 9.06
N LEU A 515 -1.58 12.31 8.42
CA LEU A 515 -1.93 11.75 7.11
C LEU A 515 -1.00 12.24 6.00
N HIS A 516 -0.66 13.53 5.95
CA HIS A 516 0.35 14.07 5.01
C HIS A 516 1.77 13.54 5.26
N ASN A 517 2.01 12.90 6.41
CA ASN A 517 3.26 12.23 6.73
C ASN A 517 3.19 10.71 6.55
N GLY A 518 2.12 10.20 5.92
CA GLY A 518 1.98 8.80 5.53
C GLY A 518 1.65 7.83 6.66
N VAL A 519 1.15 8.30 7.80
CA VAL A 519 0.68 7.41 8.87
C VAL A 519 -0.53 6.61 8.38
N SER A 520 -0.44 5.29 8.42
CA SER A 520 -1.47 4.41 7.86
C SER A 520 -2.79 4.46 8.64
N VAL A 521 -3.88 4.53 7.88
CA VAL A 521 -5.27 4.46 8.38
C VAL A 521 -5.75 3.02 8.65
N HIS A 522 -4.94 2.01 8.30
CA HIS A 522 -5.32 0.60 8.40
C HIS A 522 -4.72 -0.15 9.59
N VAL A 523 -3.85 0.51 10.37
CA VAL A 523 -3.32 -0.08 11.61
C VAL A 523 -4.47 -0.31 12.58
N ARG A 524 -4.43 -1.44 13.27
CA ARG A 524 -5.46 -1.84 14.24
C ARG A 524 -4.85 -2.00 15.62
N ASP A 525 -5.50 -1.40 16.62
CA ASP A 525 -5.08 -1.47 18.02
C ASP A 525 -5.29 -2.87 18.64
N ARG A 526 -4.96 -2.99 19.94
CA ARG A 526 -5.15 -4.23 20.71
C ARG A 526 -6.62 -4.68 20.82
N TYR A 527 -7.58 -3.82 20.51
CA TYR A 527 -9.02 -4.09 20.50
C TYR A 527 -9.55 -4.25 19.06
N ASP A 528 -8.66 -4.39 18.08
CA ASP A 528 -8.95 -4.51 16.66
C ASP A 528 -9.66 -3.27 16.05
N ARG A 529 -9.47 -2.10 16.68
CA ARG A 529 -10.04 -0.83 16.22
C ARG A 529 -9.03 -0.09 15.34
N THR A 530 -9.51 0.46 14.23
CA THR A 530 -8.76 1.36 13.36
C THR A 530 -8.93 2.82 13.82
N PRO A 531 -8.10 3.77 13.34
CA PRO A 531 -8.32 5.20 13.58
C PRO A 531 -9.71 5.68 13.14
N LEU A 532 -10.31 5.06 12.12
CA LEU A 532 -11.67 5.35 11.68
C LEU A 532 -12.72 4.99 12.74
N LEU A 533 -12.56 3.83 13.39
CA LEU A 533 -13.47 3.42 14.48
C LEU A 533 -13.35 4.35 15.70
N GLU A 534 -12.16 4.87 15.99
CA GLU A 534 -11.99 5.90 17.03
C GLU A 534 -12.74 7.19 16.67
N ALA A 535 -12.58 7.68 15.44
CA ALA A 535 -13.29 8.87 14.96
C ALA A 535 -14.83 8.71 14.96
N VAL A 536 -15.33 7.51 14.63
CA VAL A 536 -16.76 7.17 14.74
C VAL A 536 -17.21 7.15 16.19
N SER A 537 -16.38 6.68 17.12
CA SER A 537 -16.71 6.63 18.54
C SER A 537 -16.81 8.02 19.18
N THR A 538 -16.12 9.01 18.63
CA THR A 538 -16.11 10.41 19.09
C THR A 538 -17.03 11.32 18.28
N ASP A 539 -17.75 10.78 17.29
CA ASP A 539 -18.67 11.52 16.42
C ASP A 539 -18.02 12.67 15.63
N SER A 540 -16.72 12.55 15.34
CA SER A 540 -15.93 13.56 14.64
C SER A 540 -16.11 13.45 13.11
N HIS A 541 -17.20 14.01 12.56
CA HIS A 541 -17.55 13.87 11.13
C HIS A 541 -16.48 14.36 10.16
N GLU A 542 -15.78 15.46 10.47
CA GLU A 542 -14.68 15.97 9.63
C GLU A 542 -13.51 14.96 9.57
N ILE A 543 -13.12 14.39 10.71
CA ILE A 543 -12.05 13.37 10.79
C ILE A 543 -12.47 12.11 10.03
N ILE A 544 -13.72 11.67 10.18
CA ILE A 544 -14.26 10.53 9.44
C ILE A 544 -14.09 10.76 7.93
N GLN A 545 -14.50 11.93 7.42
CA GLN A 545 -14.37 12.26 6.00
C GLN A 545 -12.91 12.28 5.54
N LEU A 546 -11.99 12.86 6.33
CA LEU A 546 -10.56 12.86 6.03
C LEU A 546 -10.00 11.44 5.92
N LEU A 547 -10.32 10.56 6.87
CA LEU A 547 -9.87 9.18 6.87
C LEU A 547 -10.44 8.39 5.67
N ILE A 548 -11.73 8.58 5.36
CA ILE A 548 -12.36 7.97 4.17
C ILE A 548 -11.70 8.47 2.87
N ASN A 549 -11.34 9.75 2.79
CA ASN A 549 -10.62 10.31 1.65
C ASN A 549 -9.23 9.69 1.47
N CYS A 550 -8.58 9.26 2.56
CA CYS A 550 -7.35 8.46 2.55
C CYS A 550 -7.57 6.95 2.32
N GLY A 551 -8.80 6.50 2.08
CA GLY A 551 -9.12 5.09 1.83
C GLY A 551 -9.39 4.25 3.08
N ALA A 552 -9.57 4.85 4.25
CA ALA A 552 -10.06 4.12 5.42
C ALA A 552 -11.44 3.51 5.12
N HIS A 553 -11.75 2.38 5.75
CA HIS A 553 -13.03 1.70 5.63
C HIS A 553 -13.37 1.02 6.95
N LEU A 554 -14.66 0.83 7.19
CA LEU A 554 -15.14 0.15 8.39
C LEU A 554 -14.69 -1.32 8.37
N THR A 555 -13.94 -1.69 9.39
CA THR A 555 -13.55 -3.07 9.67
C THR A 555 -14.60 -3.70 10.60
N GLY A 556 -14.90 -4.98 10.36
CA GLY A 556 -15.85 -5.74 11.18
C GLY A 556 -16.79 -6.61 10.34
N SER A 557 -17.49 -7.53 11.00
CA SER A 557 -18.56 -8.28 10.33
C SER A 557 -19.79 -7.40 10.13
N SER A 558 -20.56 -7.67 9.08
CA SER A 558 -21.86 -7.01 8.82
C SER A 558 -22.77 -7.02 10.05
N ARG A 559 -22.78 -8.13 10.81
CA ARG A 559 -23.54 -8.26 12.05
C ARG A 559 -23.01 -7.38 13.18
N ALA A 560 -21.70 -7.25 13.32
CA ALA A 560 -21.10 -6.39 14.34
C ALA A 560 -21.41 -4.92 14.06
N VAL A 561 -21.37 -4.50 12.79
CA VAL A 561 -21.79 -3.15 12.39
C VAL A 561 -23.30 -2.98 12.64
N GLY A 562 -24.14 -3.93 12.24
CA GLY A 562 -25.59 -3.93 12.52
C GLY A 562 -25.94 -3.81 14.01
N GLU A 563 -25.19 -4.51 14.88
CA GLU A 563 -25.32 -4.39 16.34
C GLU A 563 -24.99 -2.97 16.84
N GLN A 564 -23.91 -2.36 16.36
CA GLN A 564 -23.55 -0.99 16.73
C GLN A 564 -24.56 0.04 16.23
N LEU A 565 -25.07 -0.14 15.01
CA LEU A 565 -26.14 0.68 14.44
C LEU A 565 -27.42 0.60 15.29
N CYS A 566 -27.83 -0.62 15.67
CA CYS A 566 -28.97 -0.82 16.56
C CYS A 566 -28.74 -0.22 17.95
N ALA A 567 -27.53 -0.32 18.51
CA ALA A 567 -27.19 0.30 19.78
C ALA A 567 -27.18 1.84 19.72
N ALA A 568 -26.84 2.45 18.58
CA ALA A 568 -26.99 3.88 18.35
C ALA A 568 -28.47 4.29 18.27
N ALA A 569 -29.28 3.50 17.55
CA ALA A 569 -30.72 3.69 17.41
C ALA A 569 -31.46 3.62 18.76
N ALA A 570 -31.10 2.64 19.61
CA ALA A 570 -31.68 2.47 20.95
C ALA A 570 -31.44 3.69 21.87
N ARG A 571 -30.39 4.47 21.60
CA ARG A 571 -30.04 5.69 22.33
C ARG A 571 -30.58 6.97 21.66
N GLY A 572 -31.28 6.86 20.53
CA GLY A 572 -31.73 8.00 19.75
C GLY A 572 -30.58 8.85 19.17
N SER A 573 -29.36 8.28 19.08
CA SER A 573 -28.18 9.06 18.68
C SER A 573 -28.10 9.17 17.15
N LEU A 574 -28.81 10.15 16.61
CA LEU A 574 -28.78 10.49 15.18
C LEU A 574 -27.35 10.84 14.74
N THR A 575 -26.60 11.57 15.56
CA THR A 575 -25.21 11.95 15.26
C THR A 575 -24.33 10.72 15.08
N ARG A 576 -24.49 9.68 15.92
CA ARG A 576 -23.75 8.42 15.79
C ARG A 576 -24.12 7.64 14.54
N LEU A 577 -25.40 7.60 14.18
CA LEU A 577 -25.85 6.97 12.94
C LEU A 577 -25.26 7.69 11.71
N LYS A 578 -25.20 9.03 11.73
CA LYS A 578 -24.48 9.83 10.72
C LYS A 578 -22.99 9.49 10.68
N SER A 579 -22.34 9.34 11.82
CA SER A 579 -20.93 8.94 11.91
C SER A 579 -20.67 7.60 11.23
N TYR A 580 -21.49 6.58 11.51
CA TYR A 580 -21.39 5.27 10.86
C TYR A 580 -21.64 5.35 9.35
N GLN A 581 -22.64 6.13 8.94
CA GLN A 581 -22.95 6.30 7.53
C GLN A 581 -21.83 7.04 6.78
N TYR A 582 -21.25 8.11 7.34
CA TYR A 582 -20.08 8.78 6.76
C TYR A 582 -18.88 7.85 6.67
N ALA A 583 -18.73 6.92 7.62
CA ALA A 583 -17.72 5.87 7.57
C ALA A 583 -18.04 4.75 6.54
N GLY A 584 -19.16 4.83 5.83
CA GLY A 584 -19.57 3.90 4.78
C GLY A 584 -20.39 2.70 5.26
N ALA A 585 -20.97 2.75 6.45
CA ALA A 585 -21.86 1.70 6.95
C ALA A 585 -23.16 1.64 6.12
N ASP A 586 -23.63 0.43 5.86
CA ASP A 586 -24.97 0.19 5.34
C ASP A 586 -25.96 0.19 6.51
N LEU A 587 -26.80 1.22 6.57
CA LEU A 587 -27.79 1.42 7.66
C LEU A 587 -28.89 0.36 7.68
N SER A 588 -29.02 -0.43 6.60
CA SER A 588 -29.96 -1.56 6.52
C SER A 588 -29.45 -2.82 7.21
N GLN A 589 -28.19 -2.85 7.66
CA GLN A 589 -27.60 -4.05 8.26
C GLN A 589 -28.32 -4.46 9.54
N PRO A 590 -28.78 -5.72 9.63
CA PRO A 590 -29.44 -6.21 10.83
C PRO A 590 -28.44 -6.64 11.90
N ASP A 591 -28.87 -6.54 13.15
CA ASP A 591 -28.22 -7.15 14.31
C ASP A 591 -28.34 -8.69 14.27
N PRO A 592 -27.71 -9.42 15.22
CA PRO A 592 -27.82 -10.88 15.30
C PRO A 592 -29.26 -11.43 15.47
N SER A 593 -30.23 -10.61 15.88
CA SER A 593 -31.65 -10.95 16.00
C SER A 593 -32.45 -10.63 14.74
N GLY A 594 -31.82 -10.15 13.67
CA GLY A 594 -32.49 -9.73 12.44
C GLY A 594 -33.13 -8.35 12.53
N ARG A 595 -32.91 -7.59 13.61
CA ARG A 595 -33.48 -6.25 13.79
C ARG A 595 -32.58 -5.23 13.12
N THR A 596 -33.19 -4.28 12.44
CA THR A 596 -32.48 -3.14 11.82
C THR A 596 -32.64 -1.88 12.66
N VAL A 597 -31.97 -0.79 12.25
CA VAL A 597 -32.12 0.53 12.87
C VAL A 597 -33.58 0.97 12.95
N LEU A 598 -34.39 0.67 11.91
CA LEU A 598 -35.82 0.99 11.90
C LEU A 598 -36.59 0.28 13.03
N HIS A 599 -36.35 -1.02 13.23
CA HIS A 599 -37.03 -1.80 14.27
C HIS A 599 -36.75 -1.22 15.67
N VAL A 600 -35.48 -0.90 15.94
CA VAL A 600 -35.05 -0.42 17.24
C VAL A 600 -35.48 1.03 17.49
N ALA A 601 -35.36 1.91 16.48
CA ALA A 601 -35.84 3.29 16.59
C ALA A 601 -37.36 3.36 16.77
N ALA A 602 -38.11 2.47 16.10
CA ALA A 602 -39.57 2.35 16.24
C ALA A 602 -39.99 1.87 17.63
N LEU A 603 -39.26 0.91 18.21
CA LEU A 603 -39.50 0.42 19.58
C LEU A 603 -39.31 1.54 20.62
N HIS A 604 -38.24 2.34 20.48
CA HIS A 604 -37.87 3.34 21.48
C HIS A 604 -38.51 4.72 21.27
N GLY A 605 -39.19 4.95 20.15
CA GLY A 605 -39.96 6.19 19.94
C GLY A 605 -39.17 7.36 19.36
N PHE A 606 -38.20 7.11 18.47
CA PHE A 606 -37.35 8.16 17.89
C PHE A 606 -37.73 8.53 16.44
N PRO A 607 -38.68 9.46 16.21
CA PRO A 607 -39.14 9.83 14.87
C PRO A 607 -38.02 10.41 13.99
N GLU A 608 -37.16 11.27 14.54
CA GLU A 608 -36.04 11.88 13.80
C GLU A 608 -35.07 10.83 13.24
N VAL A 609 -34.83 9.75 13.98
CA VAL A 609 -33.99 8.64 13.53
C VAL A 609 -34.68 7.88 12.40
N VAL A 610 -35.98 7.60 12.52
CA VAL A 610 -36.75 6.89 11.48
C VAL A 610 -36.81 7.71 10.20
N GLU A 611 -37.14 9.00 10.27
CA GLU A 611 -37.12 9.93 9.13
C GLU A 611 -35.78 9.92 8.42
N TYR A 612 -34.69 9.94 9.19
CA TYR A 612 -33.34 9.95 8.64
C TYR A 612 -32.99 8.65 7.90
N VAL A 613 -33.33 7.50 8.46
CA VAL A 613 -32.85 6.21 7.93
C VAL A 613 -33.75 5.62 6.86
N LEU A 614 -35.04 5.97 6.82
CA LEU A 614 -36.03 5.45 5.86
C LEU A 614 -35.54 5.44 4.40
N PRO A 615 -34.90 6.50 3.87
CA PRO A 615 -34.42 6.52 2.48
C PRO A 615 -33.36 5.46 2.15
N TYR A 616 -32.72 4.84 3.16
CA TYR A 616 -31.66 3.85 2.98
C TYR A 616 -32.18 2.40 2.96
N PHE A 617 -33.50 2.18 3.11
CA PHE A 617 -34.11 0.85 3.07
C PHE A 617 -34.87 0.64 1.75
N GLU A 618 -34.68 -0.53 1.13
CA GLU A 618 -35.47 -0.91 -0.07
C GLU A 618 -36.92 -1.26 0.28
N SER A 619 -37.12 -1.82 1.47
CA SER A 619 -38.43 -2.08 2.05
C SER A 619 -38.37 -1.82 3.54
N ALA A 620 -39.21 -0.91 4.02
CA ALA A 620 -39.36 -0.65 5.44
C ALA A 620 -40.24 -1.72 6.14
N SER A 621 -40.75 -2.70 5.39
CA SER A 621 -41.55 -3.84 5.87
C SER A 621 -40.72 -5.11 6.13
N GLU A 622 -39.39 -5.02 6.08
CA GLU A 622 -38.52 -6.15 6.46
C GLU A 622 -38.85 -6.62 7.88
N LYS A 623 -38.89 -7.94 8.08
CA LYS A 623 -39.24 -8.58 9.35
C LYS A 623 -37.99 -9.16 10.00
N ASP A 624 -37.90 -9.01 11.31
CA ASP A 624 -36.85 -9.64 12.10
C ASP A 624 -37.04 -11.17 12.23
N LEU A 625 -36.15 -11.84 12.98
CA LEU A 625 -36.25 -13.29 13.19
C LEU A 625 -37.48 -13.72 14.00
N LEU A 626 -38.21 -12.78 14.62
CA LEU A 626 -39.48 -13.01 15.31
C LEU A 626 -40.69 -12.74 14.40
N GLY A 627 -40.47 -12.35 13.15
CA GLY A 627 -41.53 -12.01 12.20
C GLY A 627 -42.17 -10.64 12.46
N LEU A 628 -41.50 -9.75 13.20
CA LEU A 628 -42.01 -8.42 13.53
C LEU A 628 -41.39 -7.36 12.61
N SER A 629 -42.24 -6.50 12.05
CA SER A 629 -41.83 -5.29 11.32
C SER A 629 -41.57 -4.12 12.27
N ALA A 630 -40.93 -3.07 11.77
CA ALA A 630 -40.77 -1.80 12.49
C ALA A 630 -42.14 -1.21 12.91
N LEU A 631 -43.19 -1.38 12.09
CA LEU A 631 -44.54 -0.93 12.41
C LEU A 631 -45.10 -1.65 13.65
N ASN A 632 -44.93 -2.98 13.73
CA ASN A 632 -45.36 -3.75 14.91
C ASN A 632 -44.67 -3.27 16.19
N TYR A 633 -43.39 -2.87 16.10
CA TYR A 633 -42.66 -2.31 17.23
C TYR A 633 -43.17 -0.92 17.63
N ALA A 634 -43.48 -0.04 16.67
CA ALA A 634 -44.07 1.27 16.94
C ALA A 634 -45.46 1.16 17.60
N GLU A 635 -46.31 0.23 17.12
CA GLU A 635 -47.64 -0.01 17.68
C GLU A 635 -47.55 -0.57 19.11
N ARG A 636 -46.66 -1.53 19.36
CA ARG A 636 -46.41 -2.08 20.72
C ARG A 636 -45.80 -1.06 21.67
N GLY A 637 -44.99 -0.14 21.15
CA GLY A 637 -44.40 0.96 21.92
C GLY A 637 -45.39 2.11 22.22
N GLY A 638 -46.56 2.13 21.57
CA GLY A 638 -47.56 3.20 21.73
C GLY A 638 -47.20 4.52 21.03
N HIS A 639 -46.30 4.48 20.05
CA HIS A 639 -45.76 5.68 19.39
C HIS A 639 -46.59 6.10 18.17
N ALA A 640 -47.75 6.74 18.39
CA ALA A 640 -48.72 7.07 17.33
C ALA A 640 -48.10 7.85 16.14
N ALA A 641 -47.26 8.85 16.42
CA ALA A 641 -46.59 9.63 15.36
C ALA A 641 -45.68 8.77 14.46
N LEU A 642 -45.02 7.76 15.02
CA LEU A 642 -44.20 6.82 14.26
C LEU A 642 -45.03 5.82 13.47
N VAL A 643 -46.18 5.40 14.01
CA VAL A 643 -47.12 4.54 13.28
C VAL A 643 -47.62 5.23 12.02
N ASP A 644 -48.01 6.51 12.13
CA ASP A 644 -48.46 7.29 10.98
C ASP A 644 -47.33 7.48 9.96
N LEU A 645 -46.11 7.75 10.43
CA LEU A 645 -44.93 7.94 9.61
C LEU A 645 -44.53 6.65 8.85
N LEU A 646 -44.49 5.51 9.54
CA LEU A 646 -44.17 4.22 8.93
C LEU A 646 -45.27 3.77 7.96
N LYS A 647 -46.55 4.00 8.28
CA LYS A 647 -47.67 3.75 7.34
C LYS A 647 -47.58 4.64 6.10
N ALA A 648 -47.24 5.92 6.26
CA ALA A 648 -47.03 6.83 5.15
C ALA A 648 -45.84 6.40 4.26
N ALA A 649 -44.83 5.76 4.85
CA ALA A 649 -43.69 5.18 4.13
C ALA A 649 -43.99 3.79 3.52
N GLY A 650 -45.22 3.28 3.61
CA GLY A 650 -45.62 1.99 3.04
C GLY A 650 -45.22 0.76 3.86
N CYS A 651 -44.90 0.91 5.15
CA CYS A 651 -44.68 -0.24 6.04
C CYS A 651 -45.97 -1.02 6.26
N GLU A 652 -45.90 -2.33 6.05
CA GLU A 652 -46.95 -3.27 6.42
C GLU A 652 -46.57 -4.04 7.69
N ALA A 653 -47.59 -4.52 8.42
CA ALA A 653 -47.44 -5.23 9.69
C ALA A 653 -46.72 -6.59 9.55
#